data_AF-A0A524CLD9-F1
#
_entry.id   AF-A0A524CLD9-F1
#
_cell.length_a   1.000
_cell.length_b   1.000
_cell.length_c   1.000
_cell.angle_alpha   90.00
_cell.angle_beta   90.00
_cell.angle_gamma   90.00
#
_symmetry.space_group_name_H-M   'P 1'
#
loop_
_entity.id
_entity.type
_entity.pdbx_description
1 polymer ?
#
loop_
_entity_poly.entity_id
_entity_poly.type
_entity_poly.pdbx_seq_one_letter_code
_entity_poly.pdbx_strand_id
1 'polypeptide(L)'
;MNQTPFTLKGFIQDCKTLLPEYFASLQDSLETKEALKKAKKILLTFLKDYLRQNNNKFGRNQFNVEFINTYLTEKIPEEYKGFMPLSTLQTQKIIRNFVSFLTLHNVLYKNIDQKVVRMSELEERVEEESFNNQEEELMEGYYESFEDILYDKVEQWINSFYESKAGKTLSTRQKIYANEIILTFAEYMYYYCYQSPEDWDPVALEEVCLYHFPHRLIESHDFFAAISHVLMVFLRFLSSKGIIPNAQADELSMTLYSISDLIVEYGMEPENWGFLKSALMEARDSGIDMQNEKELNNFIQLKMLENNKKVISSQILKKEEVEVLSTGEIIKKLRRLGVEFQKEQFLKDVHRFYSASELVDKWEQQYHIKADDQELYFVWLAAVVLWERLAPNVINAESVERLILEGYDLLDELRTKEACDAWLKAWDYLKELIPSNIKEIDGIEGIIQLLYSTSDWSHDLAIYLHNAGLEDAEYYHIRIKYILEVLDRFPDSDDDYLFNMNRALAETYFLVGKEEKGEELFKKLIEYYPEHSWGYISLGDQYADIDSKRYDYEKAKSIYQLGLNKKALPKKDLSLRIKSLENEKKGLNVRKTLITRYRSSLSQEKLDKNGIQAKMEHIKNFLSYVIFTLRMINFEKILELLEPKDIRIFLGTWVIQHEYVSSETELIDYCKDIKAFLLYILSDDR
;
A
#
# COMPACT_ATOMS: atom_id res chain seq x y z
N MET A 1 -23.14 2.48 45.13
CA MET A 1 -24.45 2.06 44.61
C MET A 1 -24.41 0.55 44.41
N ASN A 2 -25.53 -0.15 44.61
CA ASN A 2 -25.55 -1.61 44.58
C ASN A 2 -25.43 -2.13 43.15
N GLN A 3 -24.23 -2.51 42.71
CA GLN A 3 -24.08 -3.35 41.52
C GLN A 3 -24.67 -4.73 41.80
N THR A 4 -25.52 -5.20 40.88
CA THR A 4 -26.05 -6.56 40.87
C THR A 4 -24.91 -7.58 40.84
N PRO A 5 -25.03 -8.75 41.50
CA PRO A 5 -24.02 -9.79 41.39
C PRO A 5 -23.78 -10.14 39.91
N PHE A 6 -22.51 -10.22 39.51
CA PHE A 6 -22.17 -10.53 38.12
C PHE A 6 -22.81 -11.85 37.69
N THR A 7 -23.51 -11.83 36.57
CA THR A 7 -23.89 -13.05 35.86
C THR A 7 -23.50 -12.91 34.40
N LEU A 8 -22.95 -13.97 33.81
CA LEU A 8 -22.55 -13.95 32.39
C LEU A 8 -23.71 -13.60 31.45
N LYS A 9 -24.93 -14.04 31.80
CA LYS A 9 -26.14 -13.71 31.04
C LYS A 9 -26.53 -12.23 31.18
N GLY A 10 -26.41 -11.65 32.37
CA GLY A 10 -26.61 -10.22 32.61
C GLY A 10 -25.58 -9.39 31.84
N PHE A 11 -24.29 -9.69 32.04
CA PHE A 11 -23.18 -9.01 31.38
C PHE A 11 -23.30 -8.96 29.86
N ILE A 12 -23.61 -10.09 29.21
CA ILE A 12 -23.80 -10.12 27.75
C ILE A 12 -25.05 -9.34 27.31
N GLN A 13 -26.09 -9.26 28.16
CA GLN A 13 -27.26 -8.43 27.89
C GLN A 13 -26.95 -6.93 28.05
N ASP A 14 -26.19 -6.56 29.08
CA ASP A 14 -25.76 -5.17 29.33
C ASP A 14 -24.84 -4.68 28.20
N CYS A 15 -23.88 -5.52 27.76
CA CYS A 15 -23.07 -5.25 26.57
C CYS A 15 -23.93 -5.05 25.32
N LYS A 16 -24.93 -5.91 25.06
CA LYS A 16 -25.83 -5.76 23.90
C LYS A 16 -26.63 -4.45 23.93
N THR A 17 -27.01 -3.98 25.11
CA THR A 17 -27.73 -2.70 25.29
C THR A 17 -26.81 -1.50 25.03
N LEU A 18 -25.53 -1.58 25.41
CA LEU A 18 -24.56 -0.47 25.31
C LEU A 18 -23.75 -0.44 24.01
N LEU A 19 -23.67 -1.55 23.27
CA LEU A 19 -22.96 -1.60 21.98
C LEU A 19 -23.40 -0.52 20.98
N PRO A 20 -24.70 -0.21 20.79
CA PRO A 20 -25.13 0.87 19.88
C PRO A 20 -24.58 2.25 20.28
N GLU A 21 -24.55 2.55 21.59
CA GLU A 21 -24.02 3.81 22.13
C GLU A 21 -22.50 3.89 21.97
N TYR A 22 -21.79 2.80 22.25
CA TYR A 22 -20.35 2.72 22.01
C TYR A 22 -20.01 2.91 20.52
N PHE A 23 -20.74 2.26 19.61
CA PHE A 23 -20.52 2.42 18.17
C PHE A 23 -20.90 3.80 17.64
N ALA A 24 -21.86 4.49 18.27
CA ALA A 24 -22.10 5.90 17.97
C ALA A 24 -20.90 6.76 18.40
N SER A 25 -20.37 6.56 19.62
CA SER A 25 -19.18 7.30 20.10
C SER A 25 -17.91 7.03 19.28
N LEU A 26 -17.81 5.87 18.63
CA LEU A 26 -16.70 5.56 17.72
C LEU A 26 -16.84 6.21 16.34
N GLN A 27 -18.05 6.61 15.93
CA GLN A 27 -18.32 7.10 14.58
C GLN A 27 -17.63 8.43 14.27
N ASP A 28 -17.35 9.24 15.29
CA ASP A 28 -16.61 10.51 15.18
C ASP A 28 -15.09 10.31 15.30
N SER A 29 -14.63 9.11 15.66
CA SER A 29 -13.21 8.78 15.92
C SER A 29 -12.59 7.82 14.89
N LEU A 30 -13.39 7.28 13.98
CA LEU A 30 -12.98 6.32 12.96
C LEU A 30 -13.34 6.87 11.58
N GLU A 31 -12.33 7.32 10.84
CA GLU A 31 -12.43 8.10 9.60
C GLU A 31 -13.23 7.45 8.46
N THR A 32 -13.52 6.16 8.54
CA THR A 32 -14.30 5.44 7.52
C THR A 32 -15.40 4.57 8.11
N LYS A 33 -16.54 4.51 7.40
CA LYS A 33 -17.63 3.56 7.68
C LYS A 33 -17.15 2.09 7.68
N GLU A 34 -16.09 1.80 6.93
CA GLU A 34 -15.47 0.48 6.87
C GLU A 34 -14.70 0.14 8.16
N ALA A 35 -13.93 1.09 8.72
CA ALA A 35 -13.29 0.94 10.03
C ALA A 35 -14.35 0.70 11.13
N LEU A 36 -15.48 1.41 11.09
CA LEU A 36 -16.59 1.16 12.02
C LEU A 36 -17.25 -0.22 11.83
N LYS A 37 -17.40 -0.73 10.59
CA LYS A 37 -17.89 -2.10 10.32
C LYS A 37 -16.90 -3.16 10.85
N LYS A 38 -15.59 -2.92 10.72
CA LYS A 38 -14.52 -3.80 11.25
C LYS A 38 -14.50 -3.80 12.79
N ALA A 39 -14.55 -2.63 13.44
CA ALA A 39 -14.64 -2.52 14.90
C ALA A 39 -15.90 -3.22 15.46
N LYS A 40 -17.04 -3.10 14.75
CA LYS A 40 -18.27 -3.85 15.06
C LYS A 40 -18.05 -5.36 15.03
N LYS A 41 -17.40 -5.89 13.99
CA LYS A 41 -17.09 -7.33 13.88
C LYS A 41 -16.20 -7.80 15.04
N ILE A 42 -15.09 -7.11 15.30
CA ILE A 42 -14.10 -7.46 16.33
C ILE A 42 -14.77 -7.64 17.70
N LEU A 43 -15.58 -6.66 18.13
CA LEU A 43 -16.25 -6.72 19.44
C LEU A 43 -17.33 -7.79 19.52
N LEU A 44 -18.05 -8.05 18.42
CA LEU A 44 -19.05 -9.11 18.38
C LEU A 44 -18.41 -10.50 18.43
N THR A 45 -17.26 -10.71 17.79
CA THR A 45 -16.49 -11.97 17.92
C THR A 45 -15.96 -12.14 19.34
N PHE A 46 -15.27 -11.12 19.89
CA PHE A 46 -14.78 -11.12 21.27
C PHE A 46 -15.89 -11.47 22.28
N LEU A 47 -17.07 -10.86 22.17
CA LEU A 47 -18.21 -11.14 23.07
C LEU A 47 -18.81 -12.55 22.86
N LYS A 48 -18.80 -13.09 21.64
CA LYS A 48 -19.21 -14.47 21.35
C LYS A 48 -18.26 -15.47 22.03
N ASP A 49 -16.95 -15.26 21.91
CA ASP A 49 -15.95 -16.15 22.52
C ASP A 49 -15.88 -16.01 24.04
N TYR A 50 -15.99 -14.79 24.55
CA TYR A 50 -16.14 -14.54 25.97
C TYR A 50 -17.35 -15.30 26.54
N LEU A 51 -18.51 -15.24 25.88
CA LEU A 51 -19.69 -16.02 26.25
C LEU A 51 -19.43 -17.53 26.17
N ARG A 52 -18.85 -18.02 25.06
CA ARG A 52 -18.58 -19.45 24.82
C ARG A 52 -17.70 -20.05 25.92
N GLN A 53 -16.55 -19.44 26.19
CA GLN A 53 -15.54 -19.99 27.09
C GLN A 53 -15.91 -19.82 28.59
N ASN A 54 -16.62 -18.74 28.94
CA ASN A 54 -17.02 -18.49 30.32
C ASN A 54 -18.35 -19.15 30.72
N ASN A 55 -19.04 -19.84 29.82
CA ASN A 55 -20.30 -20.56 30.10
C ASN A 55 -20.13 -21.85 30.94
N ASN A 56 -19.15 -21.87 31.85
CA ASN A 56 -18.82 -22.94 32.76
C ASN A 56 -19.31 -22.65 34.20
N LYS A 57 -19.10 -23.58 35.15
CA LYS A 57 -19.62 -23.47 36.54
C LYS A 57 -19.13 -22.21 37.28
N PHE A 58 -17.95 -21.69 36.95
CA PHE A 58 -17.32 -20.57 37.64
C PHE A 58 -17.51 -19.25 36.87
N GLY A 59 -17.21 -19.23 35.56
CA GLY A 59 -17.34 -18.04 34.70
C GLY A 59 -18.78 -17.50 34.54
N ARG A 60 -19.81 -18.30 34.87
CA ARG A 60 -21.21 -17.83 34.89
C ARG A 60 -21.51 -16.77 35.95
N ASN A 61 -20.76 -16.73 37.05
CA ASN A 61 -21.05 -15.89 38.23
C ASN A 61 -19.89 -14.95 38.63
N GLN A 62 -18.82 -14.91 37.83
CA GLN A 62 -17.67 -14.04 38.06
C GLN A 62 -17.12 -13.54 36.71
N PHE A 63 -16.75 -12.27 36.65
CA PHE A 63 -16.10 -11.71 35.47
C PHE A 63 -14.66 -12.23 35.36
N ASN A 64 -14.31 -12.77 34.19
CA ASN A 64 -13.05 -13.43 33.93
C ASN A 64 -12.09 -12.49 33.19
N VAL A 65 -11.32 -11.72 33.95
CA VAL A 65 -10.27 -10.83 33.41
C VAL A 65 -9.12 -11.63 32.79
N GLU A 66 -8.81 -12.81 33.32
CA GLU A 66 -7.75 -13.69 32.82
C GLU A 66 -8.03 -14.12 31.37
N PHE A 67 -9.28 -14.50 31.05
CA PHE A 67 -9.68 -14.75 29.66
C PHE A 67 -9.47 -13.54 28.75
N ILE A 68 -9.73 -12.30 29.21
CA ILE A 68 -9.54 -11.10 28.38
C ILE A 68 -8.05 -10.89 28.11
N ASN A 69 -7.20 -11.11 29.11
CA ASN A 69 -5.75 -11.01 28.96
C ASN A 69 -5.26 -12.06 27.96
N THR A 70 -5.56 -13.35 28.16
CA THR A 70 -5.25 -14.43 27.22
C THR A 70 -5.81 -14.21 25.82
N TYR A 71 -7.01 -13.62 25.70
CA TYR A 71 -7.58 -13.31 24.38
C TYR A 71 -6.77 -12.23 23.68
N LEU A 72 -6.36 -11.18 24.40
CA LEU A 72 -5.54 -10.08 23.88
C LEU A 72 -4.09 -10.49 23.58
N THR A 73 -3.47 -11.35 24.40
CA THR A 73 -2.06 -11.78 24.28
C THR A 73 -1.87 -12.91 23.28
N GLU A 74 -2.69 -13.97 23.37
CA GLU A 74 -2.42 -15.25 22.68
C GLU A 74 -3.39 -15.47 21.51
N LYS A 75 -4.70 -15.23 21.71
CA LYS A 75 -5.71 -15.63 20.72
C LYS A 75 -5.86 -14.67 19.55
N ILE A 76 -5.78 -13.36 19.76
CA ILE A 76 -5.87 -12.41 18.64
C ILE A 76 -4.76 -12.62 17.60
N PRO A 77 -3.47 -12.79 17.99
CA PRO A 77 -2.41 -13.10 17.02
C PRO A 77 -2.65 -14.37 16.19
N GLU A 78 -3.20 -15.44 16.78
CA GLU A 78 -3.51 -16.68 16.04
C GLU A 78 -4.79 -16.57 15.19
N GLU A 79 -5.91 -16.14 15.79
CA GLU A 79 -7.24 -16.17 15.16
C GLU A 79 -7.44 -15.08 14.09
N TYR A 80 -6.55 -14.07 14.02
CA TYR A 80 -6.69 -12.91 13.13
C TYR A 80 -5.52 -12.69 12.13
N LYS A 81 -4.51 -13.58 12.07
CA LYS A 81 -3.42 -13.52 11.06
C LYS A 81 -3.92 -13.43 9.60
N GLY A 82 -5.14 -13.90 9.32
CA GLY A 82 -5.80 -13.82 8.00
C GLY A 82 -6.74 -12.61 7.78
N PHE A 83 -6.85 -11.67 8.73
CA PHE A 83 -7.66 -10.45 8.56
C PHE A 83 -6.76 -9.20 8.51
N MET A 84 -6.42 -8.73 7.31
CA MET A 84 -5.90 -7.37 7.13
C MET A 84 -6.77 -6.58 6.13
N PRO A 85 -6.90 -5.24 6.28
CA PRO A 85 -5.87 -4.32 6.80
C PRO A 85 -6.21 -3.68 8.17
N LEU A 86 -6.16 -4.45 9.25
CA LEU A 86 -6.05 -3.90 10.62
C LEU A 86 -4.95 -4.67 11.36
N SER A 87 -4.05 -3.96 12.04
CA SER A 87 -3.00 -4.61 12.81
C SER A 87 -3.56 -5.26 14.09
N THR A 88 -2.84 -6.26 14.62
CA THR A 88 -3.09 -6.87 15.93
C THR A 88 -3.25 -5.81 17.02
N LEU A 89 -2.40 -4.76 16.98
CA LEU A 89 -2.41 -3.64 17.92
C LEU A 89 -3.71 -2.81 17.84
N GLN A 90 -4.20 -2.51 16.63
CA GLN A 90 -5.48 -1.82 16.43
C GLN A 90 -6.66 -2.66 16.95
N THR A 91 -6.64 -3.97 16.71
CA THR A 91 -7.66 -4.92 17.20
C THR A 91 -7.70 -4.99 18.73
N GLN A 92 -6.52 -5.07 19.37
CA GLN A 92 -6.40 -5.01 20.83
C GLN A 92 -6.91 -3.67 21.39
N LYS A 93 -6.54 -2.53 20.77
CA LYS A 93 -6.98 -1.17 21.16
C LYS A 93 -8.51 -1.04 21.14
N ILE A 94 -9.18 -1.56 20.11
CA ILE A 94 -10.65 -1.57 19.99
C ILE A 94 -11.32 -2.31 21.15
N ILE A 95 -10.83 -3.51 21.51
CA ILE A 95 -11.37 -4.33 22.60
C ILE A 95 -11.13 -3.67 23.96
N ARG A 96 -9.94 -3.11 24.20
CA ARG A 96 -9.59 -2.41 25.44
C ARG A 96 -10.42 -1.15 25.66
N ASN A 97 -10.60 -0.32 24.63
CA ASN A 97 -11.45 0.86 24.69
C ASN A 97 -12.91 0.49 25.02
N PHE A 98 -13.40 -0.65 24.53
CA PHE A 98 -14.73 -1.14 24.87
C PHE A 98 -14.83 -1.62 26.32
N VAL A 99 -13.82 -2.29 26.87
CA VAL A 99 -13.79 -2.66 28.31
C VAL A 99 -13.79 -1.40 29.19
N SER A 100 -12.98 -0.39 28.86
CA SER A 100 -12.98 0.91 29.54
C SER A 100 -14.32 1.66 29.44
N PHE A 101 -15.02 1.53 28.31
CA PHE A 101 -16.37 2.06 28.17
C PHE A 101 -17.38 1.36 29.12
N LEU A 102 -17.26 0.04 29.29
CA LEU A 102 -18.10 -0.75 30.19
C LEU A 102 -17.85 -0.47 31.68
N THR A 103 -16.62 -0.09 32.09
CA THR A 103 -16.35 0.35 33.47
C THR A 103 -16.87 1.76 33.74
N LEU A 104 -16.79 2.68 32.76
CA LEU A 104 -17.40 4.01 32.84
C LEU A 104 -18.93 3.93 33.01
N HIS A 105 -19.59 3.00 32.30
CA HIS A 105 -21.03 2.72 32.42
C HIS A 105 -21.40 1.86 33.64
N ASN A 106 -20.44 1.55 34.52
CA ASN A 106 -20.62 0.73 35.73
C ASN A 106 -21.16 -0.69 35.47
N VAL A 107 -21.00 -1.24 34.27
CA VAL A 107 -21.22 -2.67 33.97
C VAL A 107 -20.08 -3.52 34.56
N LEU A 108 -18.88 -2.96 34.56
CA LEU A 108 -17.68 -3.54 35.16
C LEU A 108 -17.17 -2.67 36.32
N TYR A 109 -16.44 -3.28 37.26
CA TYR A 109 -15.76 -2.55 38.33
C TYR A 109 -14.60 -1.74 37.77
N LYS A 110 -14.42 -0.48 38.20
CA LYS A 110 -13.35 0.42 37.73
C LYS A 110 -11.91 -0.06 37.96
N ASN A 111 -11.71 -1.10 38.78
CA ASN A 111 -10.41 -1.74 38.96
C ASN A 111 -10.14 -2.88 37.96
N ILE A 112 -11.05 -3.15 37.01
CA ILE A 112 -10.84 -4.11 35.92
C ILE A 112 -9.90 -3.53 34.87
N ASP A 113 -10.00 -2.23 34.55
CA ASP A 113 -9.09 -1.56 33.59
C ASP A 113 -7.63 -1.54 34.08
N GLN A 114 -7.41 -1.71 35.39
CA GLN A 114 -6.08 -1.85 35.99
C GLN A 114 -5.57 -3.30 36.03
N LYS A 115 -6.40 -4.27 35.61
CA LYS A 115 -6.11 -5.72 35.61
C LYS A 115 -6.15 -6.34 34.22
N VAL A 116 -6.77 -5.65 33.26
CA VAL A 116 -6.50 -5.88 31.85
C VAL A 116 -5.07 -5.38 31.58
N VAL A 117 -4.24 -6.18 30.90
CA VAL A 117 -2.85 -5.81 30.55
C VAL A 117 -2.84 -4.42 29.88
N ARG A 118 -1.78 -3.62 30.01
CA ARG A 118 -1.63 -2.30 29.33
C ARG A 118 -1.01 -2.43 27.94
N MET A 119 -0.98 -1.36 27.14
CA MET A 119 -0.34 -1.40 25.81
C MET A 119 1.18 -1.45 25.97
N SER A 120 1.76 -0.61 26.83
CA SER A 120 3.18 -0.66 27.22
C SER A 120 3.61 -2.01 27.79
N GLU A 121 2.75 -2.66 28.59
CA GLU A 121 3.00 -4.01 29.14
C GLU A 121 2.83 -5.13 28.10
N LEU A 122 2.20 -4.85 26.95
CA LEU A 122 2.21 -5.72 25.78
C LEU A 122 3.40 -5.41 24.87
N GLU A 123 3.83 -4.17 24.74
CA GLU A 123 5.05 -3.78 24.01
C GLU A 123 6.26 -4.46 24.68
N GLU A 124 6.42 -4.33 26.01
CA GLU A 124 7.44 -5.07 26.79
C GLU A 124 7.33 -6.61 26.63
N ARG A 125 6.12 -7.19 26.55
CA ARG A 125 5.94 -8.64 26.38
C ARG A 125 6.14 -9.12 24.94
N VAL A 126 5.80 -8.31 23.95
CA VAL A 126 6.06 -8.61 22.54
C VAL A 126 7.57 -8.53 22.31
N GLU A 127 8.29 -7.62 22.96
CA GLU A 127 9.76 -7.61 22.96
C GLU A 127 10.38 -8.78 23.72
N GLU A 128 9.88 -9.15 24.91
CA GLU A 128 10.43 -10.28 25.69
C GLU A 128 10.07 -11.69 25.15
N GLU A 129 8.90 -11.90 24.55
CA GLU A 129 8.46 -13.22 24.06
C GLU A 129 8.67 -13.43 22.54
N SER A 130 8.75 -12.39 21.69
CA SER A 130 9.04 -12.58 20.25
C SER A 130 10.49 -13.00 19.95
N PHE A 131 11.40 -12.78 20.90
CA PHE A 131 12.82 -13.11 20.74
C PHE A 131 13.20 -14.57 21.04
N ASN A 132 12.25 -15.46 21.35
CA ASN A 132 12.54 -16.87 21.63
C ASN A 132 11.77 -17.88 20.76
N ASN A 133 12.32 -18.08 19.55
CA ASN A 133 12.32 -19.34 18.79
C ASN A 133 10.95 -20.02 18.51
N GLN A 134 10.35 -19.82 17.30
CA GLN A 134 9.91 -20.96 16.45
C GLN A 134 9.34 -20.65 15.05
N GLU A 135 9.10 -19.40 14.62
CA GLU A 135 8.43 -19.14 13.31
C GLU A 135 9.33 -19.15 12.04
N GLU A 136 10.62 -19.52 12.11
CA GLU A 136 11.49 -19.62 10.90
C GLU A 136 11.73 -21.06 10.38
N GLU A 137 11.10 -22.10 10.94
CA GLU A 137 11.37 -23.51 10.57
C GLU A 137 10.14 -24.30 10.05
N LEU A 138 8.97 -23.67 9.84
CA LEU A 138 7.73 -24.36 9.41
C LEU A 138 7.11 -23.92 8.07
N MET A 139 7.60 -22.85 7.43
CA MET A 139 7.06 -22.38 6.13
C MET A 139 7.72 -23.05 4.91
N GLU A 140 8.00 -24.35 4.99
CA GLU A 140 8.38 -25.18 3.82
C GLU A 140 7.65 -26.55 3.80
N GLY A 141 6.53 -26.69 4.52
CA GLY A 141 5.75 -27.93 4.55
C GLY A 141 4.25 -27.75 4.82
N TYR A 142 3.43 -27.92 3.77
CA TYR A 142 1.99 -28.27 3.81
C TYR A 142 1.13 -27.65 4.92
N TYR A 143 0.64 -26.43 4.69
CA TYR A 143 -0.64 -25.96 5.23
C TYR A 143 -1.43 -25.28 4.12
N GLU A 144 -2.52 -25.92 3.69
CA GLU A 144 -3.59 -25.24 2.94
C GLU A 144 -4.18 -24.16 3.86
N SER A 145 -4.32 -22.92 3.37
CA SER A 145 -5.03 -21.89 4.11
C SER A 145 -6.52 -22.24 4.21
N PHE A 146 -7.25 -21.68 5.17
CA PHE A 146 -8.70 -21.93 5.25
C PHE A 146 -9.44 -21.45 3.98
N GLU A 147 -8.85 -20.47 3.28
CA GLU A 147 -9.29 -20.00 1.96
C GLU A 147 -9.08 -21.09 0.89
N ASP A 148 -7.89 -21.68 0.79
CA ASP A 148 -7.63 -22.82 -0.11
C ASP A 148 -8.58 -23.99 0.18
N ILE A 149 -8.80 -24.32 1.46
CA ILE A 149 -9.72 -25.39 1.89
C ILE A 149 -11.18 -25.08 1.49
N LEU A 150 -11.62 -23.83 1.58
CA LEU A 150 -12.95 -23.41 1.14
C LEU A 150 -13.05 -23.45 -0.39
N TYR A 151 -12.03 -22.96 -1.08
CA TYR A 151 -11.93 -22.91 -2.55
C TYR A 151 -12.00 -24.32 -3.14
N ASP A 152 -11.11 -25.23 -2.71
CA ASP A 152 -11.07 -26.63 -3.12
C ASP A 152 -12.40 -27.35 -2.86
N LYS A 153 -13.02 -27.09 -1.71
CA LYS A 153 -14.32 -27.65 -1.33
C LYS A 153 -15.45 -27.18 -2.25
N VAL A 154 -15.48 -25.89 -2.58
CA VAL A 154 -16.47 -25.31 -3.51
C VAL A 154 -16.20 -25.79 -4.95
N GLU A 155 -14.95 -25.86 -5.40
CA GLU A 155 -14.59 -26.36 -6.73
C GLU A 155 -14.98 -27.85 -6.90
N GLN A 156 -14.74 -28.70 -5.90
CA GLN A 156 -15.20 -30.10 -5.89
C GLN A 156 -16.74 -30.20 -6.01
N TRP A 157 -17.47 -29.27 -5.40
CA TRP A 157 -18.92 -29.19 -5.52
C TRP A 157 -19.37 -28.67 -6.89
N ILE A 158 -18.68 -27.70 -7.48
CA ILE A 158 -18.94 -27.21 -8.85
C ILE A 158 -18.74 -28.33 -9.87
N ASN A 159 -17.65 -29.10 -9.76
CA ASN A 159 -17.40 -30.28 -10.59
C ASN A 159 -18.53 -31.32 -10.45
N SER A 160 -18.90 -31.66 -9.21
CA SER A 160 -20.03 -32.55 -8.92
C SER A 160 -21.39 -32.01 -9.38
N PHE A 161 -21.54 -30.68 -9.44
CA PHE A 161 -22.74 -29.98 -9.84
C PHE A 161 -22.98 -30.10 -11.34
N TYR A 162 -21.96 -29.89 -12.18
CA TYR A 162 -22.07 -30.05 -13.65
C TYR A 162 -22.50 -31.46 -14.07
N GLU A 163 -22.05 -32.50 -13.36
CA GLU A 163 -22.47 -33.88 -13.62
C GLU A 163 -23.91 -34.19 -13.15
N SER A 164 -24.42 -33.42 -12.19
CA SER A 164 -25.71 -33.65 -11.57
C SER A 164 -26.89 -33.39 -12.50
N LYS A 165 -28.08 -33.86 -12.11
CA LYS A 165 -29.34 -33.54 -12.82
C LYS A 165 -29.64 -32.04 -12.79
N ALA A 166 -29.18 -31.30 -11.76
CA ALA A 166 -29.39 -29.86 -11.62
C ALA A 166 -28.48 -29.07 -12.58
N GLY A 167 -27.16 -29.27 -12.56
CA GLY A 167 -26.23 -28.60 -13.49
C GLY A 167 -26.54 -28.89 -14.96
N LYS A 168 -27.08 -30.08 -15.26
CA LYS A 168 -27.57 -30.41 -16.61
C LYS A 168 -28.75 -29.56 -17.09
N THR A 169 -29.57 -28.99 -16.19
CA THR A 169 -30.69 -28.09 -16.56
C THR A 169 -30.27 -26.66 -16.91
N LEU A 170 -29.04 -26.24 -16.61
CA LEU A 170 -28.54 -24.94 -17.05
C LEU A 170 -28.43 -24.87 -18.58
N SER A 171 -28.80 -23.72 -19.15
CA SER A 171 -28.59 -23.42 -20.57
C SER A 171 -27.09 -23.35 -20.91
N THR A 172 -26.75 -23.46 -22.19
CA THR A 172 -25.36 -23.34 -22.66
C THR A 172 -24.69 -22.05 -22.20
N ARG A 173 -25.44 -20.94 -22.16
CA ARG A 173 -24.94 -19.63 -21.72
C ARG A 173 -24.67 -19.60 -20.22
N GLN A 174 -25.61 -20.06 -19.41
CA GLN A 174 -25.45 -20.14 -17.96
C GLN A 174 -24.29 -21.06 -17.55
N LYS A 175 -24.03 -22.13 -18.31
CA LYS A 175 -22.89 -23.03 -18.07
C LYS A 175 -21.52 -22.38 -18.27
N ILE A 176 -21.42 -21.30 -19.06
CA ILE A 176 -20.16 -20.56 -19.24
C ILE A 176 -19.82 -19.83 -17.94
N TYR A 177 -20.78 -19.09 -17.38
CA TYR A 177 -20.59 -18.27 -16.18
C TYR A 177 -20.74 -19.05 -14.86
N ALA A 178 -21.27 -20.29 -14.88
CA ALA A 178 -21.70 -20.94 -13.65
C ALA A 178 -20.57 -21.23 -12.65
N ASN A 179 -19.34 -21.53 -13.11
CA ASN A 179 -18.20 -21.72 -12.20
C ASN A 179 -17.90 -20.43 -11.44
N GLU A 180 -17.58 -19.38 -12.21
CA GLU A 180 -17.23 -18.04 -11.71
C GLU A 180 -18.31 -17.44 -10.81
N ILE A 181 -19.60 -17.50 -11.21
CA ILE A 181 -20.71 -17.02 -10.36
C ILE A 181 -20.75 -17.74 -9.01
N ILE A 182 -20.61 -19.07 -8.99
CA ILE A 182 -20.70 -19.85 -7.74
C ILE A 182 -19.49 -19.58 -6.84
N LEU A 183 -18.31 -19.54 -7.45
CA LEU A 183 -17.04 -19.36 -6.78
C LEU A 183 -16.93 -17.94 -6.17
N THR A 184 -17.11 -16.90 -6.98
CA THR A 184 -17.12 -15.50 -6.53
C THR A 184 -18.22 -15.23 -5.52
N PHE A 185 -19.39 -15.86 -5.64
CA PHE A 185 -20.44 -15.77 -4.62
C PHE A 185 -20.00 -16.39 -3.29
N ALA A 186 -19.38 -17.58 -3.31
CA ALA A 186 -18.90 -18.23 -2.11
C ALA A 186 -17.76 -17.46 -1.44
N GLU A 187 -16.81 -16.95 -2.21
CA GLU A 187 -15.77 -16.03 -1.77
C GLU A 187 -16.37 -14.78 -1.12
N TYR A 188 -17.34 -14.13 -1.76
CA TYR A 188 -17.91 -12.87 -1.24
C TYR A 188 -18.76 -13.10 0.02
N MET A 189 -19.51 -14.20 0.09
CA MET A 189 -20.22 -14.62 1.31
C MET A 189 -19.23 -14.92 2.46
N TYR A 190 -18.05 -15.47 2.15
CA TYR A 190 -17.00 -15.69 3.15
C TYR A 190 -16.30 -14.39 3.56
N TYR A 191 -15.84 -13.57 2.61
CA TYR A 191 -15.04 -12.38 2.89
C TYR A 191 -15.81 -11.20 3.48
N TYR A 192 -17.04 -10.97 3.01
CA TYR A 192 -17.83 -9.80 3.41
C TYR A 192 -18.90 -10.12 4.44
N CYS A 193 -19.45 -11.34 4.42
CA CYS A 193 -20.51 -11.78 5.33
C CYS A 193 -20.04 -12.81 6.38
N TYR A 194 -18.85 -13.41 6.22
CA TYR A 194 -18.26 -14.41 7.11
C TYR A 194 -19.11 -15.68 7.27
N GLN A 195 -19.70 -16.13 6.16
CA GLN A 195 -20.54 -17.32 6.10
C GLN A 195 -19.92 -18.38 5.19
N SER A 196 -19.68 -19.56 5.76
CA SER A 196 -19.44 -20.76 4.96
C SER A 196 -20.74 -21.19 4.26
N PRO A 197 -20.69 -22.02 3.20
CA PRO A 197 -21.89 -22.45 2.47
C PRO A 197 -22.99 -23.11 3.32
N GLU A 198 -22.60 -23.75 4.42
CA GLU A 198 -23.53 -24.30 5.42
C GLU A 198 -24.31 -23.22 6.20
N ASP A 199 -23.74 -22.03 6.36
CA ASP A 199 -24.26 -20.92 7.18
C ASP A 199 -24.95 -19.81 6.37
N TRP A 200 -25.05 -19.95 5.04
CA TRP A 200 -25.60 -18.91 4.15
C TRP A 200 -27.04 -18.51 4.51
N ASP A 201 -27.28 -17.22 4.76
CA ASP A 201 -28.60 -16.66 5.07
C ASP A 201 -29.09 -15.64 4.02
N PRO A 202 -30.41 -15.36 3.94
CA PRO A 202 -30.99 -14.42 2.98
C PRO A 202 -30.44 -13.00 3.03
N VAL A 203 -30.08 -12.49 4.21
CA VAL A 203 -29.63 -11.11 4.41
C VAL A 203 -28.21 -10.95 3.87
N ALA A 204 -27.34 -11.92 4.17
CA ALA A 204 -25.99 -11.97 3.61
C ALA A 204 -26.01 -12.15 2.09
N LEU A 205 -26.89 -13.04 1.58
CA LEU A 205 -27.08 -13.23 0.13
C LEU A 205 -27.53 -11.93 -0.56
N GLU A 206 -28.47 -11.19 0.03
CA GLU A 206 -28.94 -9.92 -0.51
C GLU A 206 -27.84 -8.84 -0.47
N GLU A 207 -27.04 -8.77 0.61
CA GLU A 207 -25.88 -7.87 0.70
C GLU A 207 -24.83 -8.20 -0.39
N VAL A 208 -24.53 -9.47 -0.65
CA VAL A 208 -23.60 -9.85 -1.73
C VAL A 208 -24.16 -9.49 -3.10
N CYS A 209 -25.40 -9.89 -3.39
CA CYS A 209 -26.02 -9.74 -4.69
C CYS A 209 -26.39 -8.29 -5.08
N LEU A 210 -26.81 -7.46 -4.12
CA LEU A 210 -27.28 -6.09 -4.35
C LEU A 210 -26.30 -4.99 -3.90
N TYR A 211 -25.26 -5.33 -3.15
CA TYR A 211 -24.24 -4.35 -2.77
C TYR A 211 -22.84 -4.75 -3.23
N HIS A 212 -22.28 -5.88 -2.79
CA HIS A 212 -20.88 -6.20 -3.11
C HIS A 212 -20.63 -6.49 -4.60
N PHE A 213 -21.55 -7.20 -5.27
CA PHE A 213 -21.48 -7.45 -6.71
C PHE A 213 -21.61 -6.16 -7.53
N PRO A 214 -22.67 -5.33 -7.39
CA PRO A 214 -22.74 -3.99 -7.98
C PRO A 214 -21.53 -3.11 -7.73
N HIS A 215 -21.00 -3.11 -6.51
CA HIS A 215 -19.93 -2.20 -6.10
C HIS A 215 -18.53 -2.62 -6.59
N ARG A 216 -18.29 -3.92 -6.84
CA ARG A 216 -16.93 -4.46 -7.05
C ARG A 216 -16.74 -5.30 -8.31
N LEU A 217 -17.78 -6.00 -8.80
CA LEU A 217 -17.64 -6.98 -9.88
C LEU A 217 -17.71 -6.32 -11.28
N ILE A 218 -16.75 -6.66 -12.14
CA ILE A 218 -16.47 -5.95 -13.43
C ILE A 218 -17.00 -6.73 -14.64
N GLU A 219 -18.26 -7.15 -14.52
CA GLU A 219 -18.85 -8.16 -15.40
C GLU A 219 -19.92 -7.64 -16.37
N SER A 220 -20.27 -8.49 -17.34
CA SER A 220 -21.26 -8.17 -18.37
C SER A 220 -22.71 -8.25 -17.88
N HIS A 221 -23.62 -7.52 -18.52
CA HIS A 221 -25.07 -7.65 -18.28
C HIS A 221 -25.56 -9.11 -18.34
N ASP A 222 -24.99 -9.91 -19.25
CA ASP A 222 -25.33 -11.32 -19.44
C ASP A 222 -24.83 -12.22 -18.31
N PHE A 223 -23.75 -11.83 -17.64
CA PHE A 223 -23.28 -12.46 -16.41
C PHE A 223 -24.24 -12.15 -15.25
N PHE A 224 -24.53 -10.86 -15.00
CA PHE A 224 -25.47 -10.45 -13.94
C PHE A 224 -26.85 -11.12 -14.10
N ALA A 225 -27.37 -11.18 -15.34
CA ALA A 225 -28.64 -11.85 -15.64
C ALA A 225 -28.61 -13.40 -15.46
N ALA A 226 -27.42 -14.01 -15.36
CA ALA A 226 -27.28 -15.44 -15.08
C ALA A 226 -27.21 -15.76 -13.58
N ILE A 227 -26.81 -14.81 -12.72
CA ILE A 227 -26.51 -15.01 -11.28
C ILE A 227 -27.67 -15.72 -10.56
N SER A 228 -28.87 -15.13 -10.58
CA SER A 228 -30.03 -15.65 -9.83
C SER A 228 -30.34 -17.10 -10.19
N HIS A 229 -30.37 -17.41 -11.49
CA HIS A 229 -30.73 -18.75 -11.96
C HIS A 229 -29.63 -19.78 -11.68
N VAL A 230 -28.36 -19.41 -11.84
CA VAL A 230 -27.22 -20.29 -11.53
C VAL A 230 -27.22 -20.62 -10.03
N LEU A 231 -27.31 -19.60 -9.16
CA LEU A 231 -27.29 -19.80 -7.71
C LEU A 231 -28.50 -20.58 -7.22
N MET A 232 -29.72 -20.31 -7.69
CA MET A 232 -30.92 -21.11 -7.35
C MET A 232 -30.78 -22.59 -7.73
N VAL A 233 -30.18 -22.89 -8.88
CA VAL A 233 -29.97 -24.27 -9.34
C VAL A 233 -28.84 -24.95 -8.55
N PHE A 234 -27.82 -24.20 -8.13
CA PHE A 234 -26.73 -24.69 -7.26
C PHE A 234 -27.18 -24.94 -5.81
N LEU A 235 -27.97 -24.04 -5.20
CA LEU A 235 -28.53 -24.21 -3.86
C LEU A 235 -29.40 -25.48 -3.76
N ARG A 236 -30.21 -25.75 -4.79
CA ARG A 236 -30.96 -27.02 -4.90
C ARG A 236 -30.06 -28.25 -4.99
N PHE A 237 -28.91 -28.13 -5.65
CA PHE A 237 -27.91 -29.19 -5.68
C PHE A 237 -27.27 -29.41 -4.30
N LEU A 238 -26.87 -28.35 -3.58
CA LEU A 238 -26.34 -28.44 -2.21
C LEU A 238 -27.36 -29.10 -1.26
N SER A 239 -28.63 -28.71 -1.34
CA SER A 239 -29.74 -29.37 -0.61
C SER A 239 -29.85 -30.86 -0.95
N SER A 240 -29.80 -31.21 -2.24
CA SER A 240 -29.85 -32.62 -2.70
C SER A 240 -28.68 -33.49 -2.22
N LYS A 241 -27.57 -32.86 -1.83
CA LYS A 241 -26.38 -33.49 -1.24
C LYS A 241 -26.39 -33.49 0.28
N GLY A 242 -27.37 -32.84 0.92
CA GLY A 242 -27.45 -32.70 2.38
C GLY A 242 -26.43 -31.72 2.96
N ILE A 243 -25.84 -30.84 2.14
CA ILE A 243 -24.86 -29.82 2.57
C ILE A 243 -25.58 -28.68 3.31
N ILE A 244 -26.73 -28.25 2.78
CA ILE A 244 -27.66 -27.31 3.44
C ILE A 244 -29.03 -27.99 3.63
N PRO A 245 -29.80 -27.67 4.68
CA PRO A 245 -31.18 -28.14 4.82
C PRO A 245 -32.08 -27.57 3.72
N ASN A 246 -33.09 -28.34 3.30
CA ASN A 246 -33.96 -27.91 2.21
C ASN A 246 -34.71 -26.59 2.50
N ALA A 247 -35.04 -26.32 3.77
CA ALA A 247 -35.67 -25.05 4.17
C ALA A 247 -34.77 -23.83 3.89
N GLN A 248 -33.47 -23.92 4.17
CA GLN A 248 -32.47 -22.88 3.89
C GLN A 248 -32.32 -22.69 2.37
N ALA A 249 -32.26 -23.78 1.61
CA ALA A 249 -32.18 -23.73 0.14
C ALA A 249 -33.43 -23.10 -0.50
N ASP A 250 -34.62 -23.40 0.01
CA ASP A 250 -35.88 -22.80 -0.44
C ASP A 250 -35.94 -21.31 -0.08
N GLU A 251 -35.53 -20.92 1.13
CA GLU A 251 -35.50 -19.53 1.60
C GLU A 251 -34.55 -18.66 0.75
N LEU A 252 -33.29 -19.09 0.60
CA LEU A 252 -32.30 -18.43 -0.26
C LEU A 252 -32.76 -18.35 -1.73
N SER A 253 -33.43 -19.40 -2.23
CA SER A 253 -33.98 -19.41 -3.60
C SER A 253 -35.15 -18.42 -3.76
N MET A 254 -35.98 -18.22 -2.74
CA MET A 254 -37.05 -17.21 -2.78
C MET A 254 -36.47 -15.80 -2.78
N THR A 255 -35.43 -15.53 -1.98
CA THR A 255 -34.74 -14.23 -1.98
C THR A 255 -34.11 -13.93 -3.34
N LEU A 256 -33.31 -14.85 -3.88
CA LEU A 256 -32.73 -14.73 -5.24
C LEU A 256 -33.78 -14.46 -6.32
N TYR A 257 -34.93 -15.12 -6.24
CA TYR A 257 -36.03 -14.89 -7.16
C TYR A 257 -36.61 -13.47 -7.02
N SER A 258 -36.79 -12.97 -5.79
CA SER A 258 -37.33 -11.62 -5.55
C SER A 258 -36.39 -10.48 -5.94
N ILE A 259 -35.07 -10.69 -5.90
CA ILE A 259 -34.07 -9.65 -6.20
C ILE A 259 -33.49 -9.77 -7.62
N SER A 260 -33.97 -10.71 -8.44
CA SER A 260 -33.31 -11.08 -9.70
C SER A 260 -33.16 -9.93 -10.70
N ASP A 261 -34.16 -9.05 -10.81
CA ASP A 261 -34.10 -7.91 -11.72
C ASP A 261 -33.18 -6.80 -11.16
N LEU A 262 -33.18 -6.62 -9.83
CA LEU A 262 -32.34 -5.65 -9.12
C LEU A 262 -30.84 -5.99 -9.21
N ILE A 263 -30.47 -7.28 -9.26
CA ILE A 263 -29.08 -7.71 -9.48
C ILE A 263 -28.54 -7.16 -10.81
N VAL A 264 -29.36 -7.16 -11.86
CA VAL A 264 -28.98 -6.66 -13.19
C VAL A 264 -28.98 -5.13 -13.21
N GLU A 265 -30.03 -4.51 -12.66
CA GLU A 265 -30.16 -3.05 -12.54
C GLU A 265 -28.95 -2.46 -11.80
N TYR A 266 -28.69 -2.92 -10.57
CA TYR A 266 -27.62 -2.37 -9.74
C TYR A 266 -26.23 -2.77 -10.26
N GLY A 267 -26.10 -3.97 -10.84
CA GLY A 267 -24.85 -4.43 -11.46
C GLY A 267 -24.34 -3.50 -12.57
N MET A 268 -25.27 -2.94 -13.34
CA MET A 268 -25.02 -2.12 -14.52
C MET A 268 -25.12 -0.61 -14.31
N GLU A 269 -25.71 -0.14 -13.21
CA GLU A 269 -25.90 1.30 -12.94
C GLU A 269 -24.66 1.93 -12.26
N PRO A 270 -23.98 2.93 -12.89
CA PRO A 270 -22.74 3.52 -12.36
C PRO A 270 -22.83 4.13 -10.97
N GLU A 271 -24.01 4.60 -10.55
CA GLU A 271 -24.23 5.17 -9.22
C GLU A 271 -24.03 4.15 -8.08
N ASN A 272 -24.14 2.86 -8.37
CA ASN A 272 -23.96 1.77 -7.39
C ASN A 272 -22.51 1.23 -7.35
N TRP A 273 -21.65 1.66 -8.27
CA TRP A 273 -20.28 1.16 -8.38
C TRP A 273 -19.37 1.80 -7.32
N GLY A 274 -18.43 1.01 -6.79
CA GLY A 274 -17.37 1.52 -5.94
C GLY A 274 -16.30 2.22 -6.74
N PHE A 275 -15.59 3.17 -6.11
CA PHE A 275 -14.53 3.96 -6.75
C PHE A 275 -13.60 3.12 -7.64
N LEU A 276 -13.13 1.98 -7.12
CA LEU A 276 -12.22 1.09 -7.86
C LEU A 276 -12.89 0.46 -9.09
N LYS A 277 -14.15 0.01 -8.99
CA LYS A 277 -14.91 -0.49 -10.15
C LYS A 277 -15.15 0.63 -11.17
N SER A 278 -15.52 1.83 -10.73
CA SER A 278 -15.74 2.97 -11.62
C SER A 278 -14.47 3.37 -12.37
N ALA A 279 -13.33 3.44 -11.68
CA ALA A 279 -12.03 3.69 -12.30
C ALA A 279 -11.64 2.58 -13.29
N LEU A 280 -11.88 1.30 -12.95
CA LEU A 280 -11.58 0.16 -13.83
C LEU A 280 -12.51 0.07 -15.05
N MET A 281 -13.77 0.51 -14.93
CA MET A 281 -14.69 0.67 -16.07
C MET A 281 -14.27 1.85 -16.95
N GLU A 282 -13.91 2.99 -16.37
CA GLU A 282 -13.37 4.15 -17.11
C GLU A 282 -12.07 3.78 -17.84
N ALA A 283 -11.20 2.98 -17.24
CA ALA A 283 -9.99 2.45 -17.88
C ALA A 283 -10.32 1.57 -19.10
N ARG A 284 -11.25 0.62 -18.94
CA ARG A 284 -11.75 -0.24 -20.02
C ARG A 284 -12.35 0.57 -21.18
N ASP A 285 -13.20 1.55 -20.88
CA ASP A 285 -13.84 2.41 -21.89
C ASP A 285 -12.84 3.38 -22.56
N SER A 286 -11.78 3.76 -21.84
CA SER A 286 -10.65 4.55 -22.38
C SER A 286 -9.65 3.72 -23.20
N GLY A 287 -9.83 2.40 -23.28
CA GLY A 287 -8.97 1.49 -24.04
C GLY A 287 -7.64 1.15 -23.38
N ILE A 288 -7.51 1.32 -22.05
CA ILE A 288 -6.33 0.95 -21.27
C ILE A 288 -6.22 -0.58 -21.19
N ASP A 289 -4.99 -1.11 -21.31
CA ASP A 289 -4.77 -2.55 -21.20
C ASP A 289 -4.90 -3.01 -19.74
N MET A 290 -6.04 -3.64 -19.45
CA MET A 290 -6.36 -4.23 -18.14
C MET A 290 -5.41 -5.37 -17.72
N GLN A 291 -4.56 -5.88 -18.62
CA GLN A 291 -3.52 -6.86 -18.30
C GLN A 291 -2.14 -6.21 -18.04
N ASN A 292 -1.97 -4.92 -18.35
CA ASN A 292 -0.76 -4.17 -18.06
C ASN A 292 -0.82 -3.55 -16.67
N GLU A 293 -0.43 -4.33 -15.65
CA GLU A 293 -0.48 -3.95 -14.23
C GLU A 293 0.11 -2.55 -13.95
N LYS A 294 1.21 -2.17 -14.62
CA LYS A 294 1.84 -0.86 -14.41
C LYS A 294 0.99 0.30 -14.95
N GLU A 295 0.40 0.13 -16.13
CA GLU A 295 -0.45 1.14 -16.76
C GLU A 295 -1.77 1.28 -16.00
N LEU A 296 -2.34 0.15 -15.59
CA LEU A 296 -3.56 0.10 -14.78
C LEU A 296 -3.36 0.72 -13.39
N ASN A 297 -2.27 0.40 -12.70
CA ASN A 297 -1.95 0.98 -11.38
C ASN A 297 -1.71 2.49 -11.48
N ASN A 298 -0.98 2.97 -12.50
CA ASN A 298 -0.80 4.40 -12.74
C ASN A 298 -2.15 5.11 -12.95
N PHE A 299 -3.06 4.53 -13.74
CA PHE A 299 -4.39 5.11 -13.96
C PHE A 299 -5.24 5.14 -12.68
N ILE A 300 -5.24 4.05 -11.89
CA ILE A 300 -5.96 3.99 -10.61
C ILE A 300 -5.41 5.02 -9.62
N GLN A 301 -4.08 5.17 -9.52
CA GLN A 301 -3.44 6.17 -8.65
C GLN A 301 -3.82 7.59 -9.06
N LEU A 302 -3.78 7.93 -10.35
CA LEU A 302 -4.24 9.23 -10.86
C LEU A 302 -5.71 9.48 -10.48
N LYS A 303 -6.59 8.47 -10.59
CA LYS A 303 -7.99 8.58 -10.16
C LYS A 303 -8.16 8.71 -8.66
N MET A 304 -7.30 8.10 -7.84
CA MET A 304 -7.30 8.28 -6.39
C MET A 304 -6.91 9.71 -6.02
N LEU A 305 -5.88 10.26 -6.66
CA LEU A 305 -5.44 11.65 -6.49
C LEU A 305 -6.54 12.65 -6.91
N GLU A 306 -7.14 12.46 -8.10
CA GLU A 306 -8.30 13.24 -8.56
C GLU A 306 -9.45 13.20 -7.55
N ASN A 307 -9.80 12.01 -7.04
CA ASN A 307 -10.88 11.84 -6.07
C ASN A 307 -10.58 12.50 -4.72
N ASN A 308 -9.37 12.34 -4.19
CA ASN A 308 -8.95 12.94 -2.92
C ASN A 308 -8.94 14.47 -3.02
N LYS A 309 -8.40 15.02 -4.11
CA LYS A 309 -8.43 16.46 -4.43
C LYS A 309 -9.88 16.97 -4.55
N LYS A 310 -10.79 16.18 -5.15
CA LYS A 310 -12.21 16.50 -5.27
C LYS A 310 -12.96 16.49 -3.93
N VAL A 311 -12.66 15.54 -3.04
CA VAL A 311 -13.22 15.47 -1.68
C VAL A 311 -12.77 16.68 -0.86
N ILE A 312 -11.45 16.91 -0.76
CA ILE A 312 -10.85 18.02 0.00
C ILE A 312 -11.35 19.38 -0.52
N SER A 313 -11.40 19.57 -1.84
CA SER A 313 -11.83 20.84 -2.45
C SER A 313 -13.33 21.15 -2.33
N SER A 314 -14.15 20.23 -1.82
CA SER A 314 -15.62 20.34 -1.83
C SER A 314 -16.29 20.78 -0.52
N GLN A 315 -15.57 20.83 0.61
CA GLN A 315 -16.18 21.03 1.94
C GLN A 315 -15.53 22.10 2.84
N ILE A 316 -14.48 22.79 2.39
CA ILE A 316 -13.68 23.71 3.23
C ILE A 316 -13.61 25.11 2.60
N LEU A 317 -13.73 26.16 3.43
CA LEU A 317 -13.52 27.56 3.04
C LEU A 317 -12.05 27.75 2.58
N LYS A 318 -11.81 28.24 1.37
CA LYS A 318 -10.43 28.26 0.84
C LYS A 318 -9.60 29.41 1.44
N LYS A 319 -8.30 29.20 1.67
CA LYS A 319 -7.38 30.22 2.24
C LYS A 319 -7.42 31.52 1.42
N GLU A 320 -7.48 31.37 0.11
CA GLU A 320 -7.59 32.43 -0.90
C GLU A 320 -8.78 33.37 -0.63
N GLU A 321 -9.91 32.86 -0.12
CA GLU A 321 -11.08 33.69 0.21
C GLU A 321 -10.81 34.62 1.40
N VAL A 322 -9.97 34.20 2.34
CA VAL A 322 -9.49 35.03 3.46
C VAL A 322 -8.37 35.97 3.02
N GLU A 323 -7.53 35.55 2.07
CA GLU A 323 -6.50 36.40 1.48
C GLU A 323 -7.06 37.58 0.68
N VAL A 324 -8.24 37.46 0.06
CA VAL A 324 -8.90 38.61 -0.60
C VAL A 324 -9.28 39.72 0.40
N LEU A 325 -9.53 39.39 1.67
CA LEU A 325 -9.87 40.37 2.71
C LEU A 325 -8.64 41.20 3.13
N SER A 326 -8.82 42.50 3.36
CA SER A 326 -7.74 43.30 3.95
C SER A 326 -7.48 42.92 5.41
N THR A 327 -6.26 43.15 5.89
CA THR A 327 -5.87 42.94 7.31
C THR A 327 -6.85 43.59 8.30
N GLY A 328 -7.39 44.77 7.97
CA GLY A 328 -8.39 45.46 8.80
C GLY A 328 -9.76 44.78 8.82
N GLU A 329 -10.18 44.17 7.72
CA GLU A 329 -11.44 43.43 7.63
C GLU A 329 -11.37 42.10 8.37
N ILE A 330 -10.25 41.37 8.26
CA ILE A 330 -10.00 40.14 9.01
C ILE A 330 -10.08 40.44 10.53
N ILE A 331 -9.33 41.44 11.02
CA ILE A 331 -9.36 41.86 12.43
C ILE A 331 -10.78 42.29 12.87
N LYS A 332 -11.53 42.97 12.00
CA LYS A 332 -12.91 43.38 12.28
C LYS A 332 -13.88 42.20 12.35
N LYS A 333 -13.67 41.13 11.54
CA LYS A 333 -14.46 39.91 11.59
C LYS A 333 -14.12 39.09 12.84
N LEU A 334 -12.83 38.88 13.15
CA LEU A 334 -12.38 38.26 14.40
C LEU A 334 -13.02 38.89 15.65
N ARG A 335 -13.02 40.23 15.73
CA ARG A 335 -13.66 40.96 16.85
C ARG A 335 -15.18 40.81 16.92
N ARG A 336 -15.87 40.54 15.80
CA ARG A 336 -17.32 40.23 15.79
C ARG A 336 -17.58 38.82 16.32
N LEU A 337 -16.70 37.88 16.00
CA LEU A 337 -16.71 36.51 16.49
C LEU A 337 -16.22 36.39 17.95
N GLY A 338 -15.89 37.50 18.62
CA GLY A 338 -15.53 37.52 20.05
C GLY A 338 -14.02 37.52 20.34
N VAL A 339 -13.15 37.35 19.34
CA VAL A 339 -11.69 37.41 19.51
C VAL A 339 -11.25 38.87 19.62
N GLU A 340 -10.82 39.31 20.81
CA GLU A 340 -10.38 40.70 21.04
C GLU A 340 -8.96 40.97 20.51
N PHE A 341 -8.78 40.83 19.20
CA PHE A 341 -7.47 40.89 18.54
C PHE A 341 -6.74 42.23 18.79
N GLN A 342 -5.52 42.14 19.33
CA GLN A 342 -4.58 43.25 19.51
C GLN A 342 -3.26 42.94 18.82
N LYS A 343 -2.81 43.82 17.91
CA LYS A 343 -1.64 43.57 17.06
C LYS A 343 -0.35 43.41 17.88
N GLU A 344 -0.18 44.24 18.91
CA GLU A 344 0.99 44.27 19.78
C GLU A 344 1.11 43.02 20.68
N GLN A 345 -0.02 42.34 20.91
CA GLN A 345 -0.06 41.07 21.63
C GLN A 345 0.15 39.90 20.67
N PHE A 346 -0.53 39.91 19.51
CA PHE A 346 -0.32 38.93 18.44
C PHE A 346 1.16 38.81 18.03
N LEU A 347 1.84 39.95 17.81
CA LEU A 347 3.27 39.99 17.48
C LEU A 347 4.20 39.46 18.59
N LYS A 348 3.72 39.31 19.83
CA LYS A 348 4.46 38.63 20.91
C LYS A 348 4.12 37.15 21.00
N ASP A 349 2.90 36.78 20.62
CA ASP A 349 2.42 35.41 20.68
C ASP A 349 2.96 34.56 19.52
N VAL A 350 3.10 35.12 18.31
CA VAL A 350 3.78 34.43 17.16
C VAL A 350 5.25 34.05 17.43
N HIS A 351 5.87 34.62 18.48
CA HIS A 351 7.22 34.25 18.93
C HIS A 351 7.22 33.23 20.10
N ARG A 352 6.06 32.71 20.48
CA ARG A 352 5.86 31.79 21.62
C ARG A 352 5.17 30.49 21.25
N PHE A 353 4.43 30.50 20.14
CA PHE A 353 3.68 29.37 19.59
C PHE A 353 4.28 29.00 18.24
N TYR A 354 4.09 27.76 17.83
CA TYR A 354 4.63 27.22 16.58
C TYR A 354 3.57 27.16 15.47
N SER A 355 2.27 27.16 15.81
CA SER A 355 1.16 27.06 14.85
C SER A 355 0.08 28.12 15.09
N ALA A 356 -0.70 28.42 14.04
CA ALA A 356 -1.92 29.19 14.15
C ALA A 356 -2.99 28.45 14.97
N SER A 357 -3.00 27.12 14.96
CA SER A 357 -3.88 26.31 15.82
C SER A 357 -3.67 26.62 17.30
N GLU A 358 -2.43 26.63 17.80
CA GLU A 358 -2.12 26.99 19.20
C GLU A 358 -2.55 28.43 19.56
N LEU A 359 -2.50 29.36 18.59
CA LEU A 359 -3.00 30.72 18.79
C LEU A 359 -4.53 30.74 18.93
N VAL A 360 -5.25 29.91 18.16
CA VAL A 360 -6.71 29.78 18.28
C VAL A 360 -7.09 29.10 19.58
N ASP A 361 -6.43 28.02 19.99
CA ASP A 361 -6.65 27.36 21.30
C ASP A 361 -6.51 28.36 22.45
N LYS A 362 -5.46 29.21 22.39
CA LYS A 362 -5.28 30.29 23.35
C LYS A 362 -6.43 31.31 23.29
N TRP A 363 -6.90 31.68 22.10
CA TRP A 363 -8.04 32.59 21.95
C TRP A 363 -9.34 32.00 22.48
N GLU A 364 -9.58 30.70 22.32
CA GLU A 364 -10.75 30.00 22.89
C GLU A 364 -10.69 29.93 24.42
N GLN A 365 -9.50 29.70 24.99
CA GLN A 365 -9.30 29.73 26.44
C GLN A 365 -9.45 31.14 27.03
N GLN A 366 -9.10 32.18 26.29
CA GLN A 366 -9.10 33.57 26.75
C GLN A 366 -10.41 34.32 26.47
N TYR A 367 -11.11 33.99 25.39
CA TYR A 367 -12.26 34.72 24.88
C TYR A 367 -13.45 33.79 24.64
N HIS A 368 -14.66 34.28 24.91
CA HIS A 368 -15.88 33.58 24.51
C HIS A 368 -16.14 33.80 23.02
N ILE A 369 -15.54 32.95 22.19
CA ILE A 369 -15.75 32.94 20.74
C ILE A 369 -17.21 32.56 20.43
N LYS A 370 -17.82 33.32 19.52
CA LYS A 370 -19.19 33.14 19.03
C LYS A 370 -19.12 32.87 17.54
N ALA A 371 -18.85 31.62 17.22
CA ALA A 371 -18.66 31.10 15.87
C ALA A 371 -19.36 29.73 15.79
N ASP A 372 -19.91 29.41 14.61
CA ASP A 372 -20.18 28.02 14.22
C ASP A 372 -18.92 27.37 13.64
N ASP A 373 -18.99 26.10 13.25
CA ASP A 373 -17.83 25.33 12.76
C ASP A 373 -17.16 25.98 11.53
N GLN A 374 -17.93 26.64 10.65
CA GLN A 374 -17.39 27.36 9.49
C GLN A 374 -16.74 28.69 9.90
N GLU A 375 -17.32 29.38 10.87
CA GLU A 375 -16.74 30.60 11.44
C GLU A 375 -15.49 30.32 12.29
N LEU A 376 -15.40 29.17 12.97
CA LEU A 376 -14.19 28.71 13.67
C LEU A 376 -13.06 28.42 12.67
N TYR A 377 -13.35 27.73 11.57
CA TYR A 377 -12.38 27.54 10.50
C TYR A 377 -11.90 28.87 9.88
N PHE A 378 -12.79 29.86 9.77
CA PHE A 378 -12.39 31.22 9.42
C PHE A 378 -11.47 31.86 10.48
N VAL A 379 -11.68 31.64 11.78
CA VAL A 379 -10.79 32.16 12.85
C VAL A 379 -9.37 31.60 12.71
N TRP A 380 -9.24 30.31 12.40
CA TRP A 380 -7.95 29.67 12.12
C TRP A 380 -7.27 30.21 10.86
N LEU A 381 -7.95 30.23 9.71
CA LEU A 381 -7.40 30.82 8.48
C LEU A 381 -7.02 32.31 8.66
N ALA A 382 -7.81 33.05 9.44
CA ALA A 382 -7.51 34.43 9.79
C ALA A 382 -6.23 34.56 10.62
N ALA A 383 -5.95 33.62 11.54
CA ALA A 383 -4.70 33.60 12.28
C ALA A 383 -3.50 33.34 11.36
N VAL A 384 -3.59 32.35 10.45
CA VAL A 384 -2.55 32.05 9.44
C VAL A 384 -2.26 33.28 8.57
N VAL A 385 -3.28 33.85 7.93
CA VAL A 385 -3.13 34.99 7.01
C VAL A 385 -2.65 36.26 7.74
N LEU A 386 -3.04 36.47 9.01
CA LEU A 386 -2.50 37.58 9.81
C LEU A 386 -1.05 37.34 10.24
N TRP A 387 -0.64 36.10 10.47
CA TRP A 387 0.76 35.75 10.78
C TRP A 387 1.66 36.08 9.59
N GLU A 388 1.34 35.54 8.41
CA GLU A 388 2.08 35.79 7.16
C GLU A 388 2.19 37.28 6.84
N ARG A 389 1.16 38.09 7.14
CA ARG A 389 1.13 39.54 6.84
C ARG A 389 1.78 40.43 7.88
N LEU A 390 1.69 40.08 9.16
CA LEU A 390 2.15 40.94 10.26
C LEU A 390 3.53 40.52 10.77
N ALA A 391 3.90 39.26 10.62
CA ALA A 391 5.18 38.68 11.03
C ALA A 391 5.76 37.76 9.93
N PRO A 392 5.96 38.24 8.68
CA PRO A 392 6.41 37.40 7.54
C PRO A 392 7.78 36.73 7.74
N ASN A 393 8.59 37.21 8.67
CA ASN A 393 9.91 36.67 9.00
C ASN A 393 9.86 35.69 10.19
N VAL A 394 8.67 35.29 10.64
CA VAL A 394 8.47 34.35 11.75
C VAL A 394 7.76 33.13 11.19
N ILE A 395 8.50 32.02 11.12
CA ILE A 395 8.01 30.74 10.59
C ILE A 395 6.89 30.20 11.49
N ASN A 396 5.92 29.52 10.87
CA ASN A 396 4.87 28.74 11.52
C ASN A 396 4.74 27.36 10.86
N ALA A 397 4.13 26.42 11.58
CA ALA A 397 3.89 25.06 11.12
C ALA A 397 3.10 25.02 9.80
N GLU A 398 2.09 25.87 9.64
CA GLU A 398 1.27 25.93 8.42
C GLU A 398 2.07 26.35 7.18
N SER A 399 3.15 27.11 7.34
CA SER A 399 4.07 27.44 6.23
C SER A 399 5.02 26.29 5.88
N VAL A 400 5.36 25.43 6.84
CA VAL A 400 6.09 24.18 6.58
C VAL A 400 5.17 23.21 5.85
N GLU A 401 4.00 22.94 6.40
CA GLU A 401 3.00 22.03 5.83
C GLU A 401 2.60 22.43 4.40
N ARG A 402 2.38 23.73 4.15
CA ARG A 402 2.12 24.23 2.80
C ARG A 402 3.25 23.92 1.81
N LEU A 403 4.51 24.01 2.22
CA LEU A 403 5.66 23.68 1.36
C LEU A 403 5.78 22.16 1.15
N ILE A 404 5.39 21.34 2.14
CA ILE A 404 5.30 19.88 2.00
C ILE A 404 4.22 19.52 0.98
N LEU A 405 3.01 20.06 1.12
CA LEU A 405 1.90 19.88 0.18
C LEU A 405 2.22 20.39 -1.22
N GLU A 406 2.81 21.59 -1.34
CA GLU A 406 3.26 22.18 -2.60
C GLU A 406 4.24 21.26 -3.33
N GLY A 407 5.16 20.60 -2.61
CA GLY A 407 6.05 19.61 -3.20
C GLY A 407 5.32 18.36 -3.73
N TYR A 408 4.31 17.84 -3.02
CA TYR A 408 3.49 16.73 -3.53
C TYR A 408 2.65 17.14 -4.77
N ASP A 409 2.01 18.30 -4.76
CA ASP A 409 1.31 18.85 -5.94
C ASP A 409 2.27 19.03 -7.15
N LEU A 410 3.52 19.44 -6.90
CA LEU A 410 4.54 19.57 -7.95
C LEU A 410 5.02 18.20 -8.48
N LEU A 411 5.01 17.14 -7.66
CA LEU A 411 5.31 15.78 -8.12
C LEU A 411 4.20 15.22 -9.01
N ASP A 412 2.93 15.50 -8.70
CA ASP A 412 1.78 15.16 -9.56
C ASP A 412 1.89 15.85 -10.94
N GLU A 413 2.45 17.06 -10.99
CA GLU A 413 2.77 17.79 -12.23
C GLU A 413 4.08 17.34 -12.92
N LEU A 414 4.76 16.31 -12.41
CA LEU A 414 6.08 15.81 -12.85
C LEU A 414 7.21 16.84 -12.75
N ARG A 415 7.09 17.85 -11.87
CA ARG A 415 8.06 18.94 -11.65
C ARG A 415 9.02 18.63 -10.51
N THR A 416 9.67 17.45 -10.58
CA THR A 416 10.49 16.85 -9.51
C THR A 416 11.52 17.79 -8.87
N LYS A 417 12.20 18.62 -9.65
CA LYS A 417 13.20 19.59 -9.13
C LYS A 417 12.56 20.69 -8.29
N GLU A 418 11.45 21.25 -8.76
CA GLU A 418 10.74 22.31 -8.05
C GLU A 418 10.09 21.77 -6.76
N ALA A 419 9.61 20.53 -6.78
CA ALA A 419 9.16 19.82 -5.57
C ALA A 419 10.30 19.67 -4.54
N CYS A 420 11.48 19.26 -4.98
CA CYS A 420 12.67 19.17 -4.13
C CYS A 420 13.07 20.54 -3.56
N ASP A 421 13.05 21.62 -4.36
CA ASP A 421 13.35 22.98 -3.89
C ASP A 421 12.34 23.46 -2.83
N ALA A 422 11.05 23.16 -3.00
CA ALA A 422 10.00 23.46 -2.01
C ALA A 422 10.22 22.70 -0.70
N TRP A 423 10.52 21.40 -0.77
CA TRP A 423 10.79 20.56 0.39
C TRP A 423 12.12 20.88 1.10
N LEU A 424 13.18 21.25 0.38
CA LEU A 424 14.43 21.74 0.98
C LEU A 424 14.19 23.03 1.77
N LYS A 425 13.30 23.90 1.29
CA LYS A 425 12.88 25.09 2.02
C LYS A 425 12.01 24.76 3.24
N ALA A 426 11.15 23.73 3.16
CA ALA A 426 10.42 23.22 4.31
C ALA A 426 11.39 22.66 5.38
N TRP A 427 12.44 21.97 4.96
CA TRP A 427 13.52 21.49 5.82
C TRP A 427 14.30 22.63 6.50
N ASP A 428 14.66 23.68 5.75
CA ASP A 428 15.26 24.89 6.34
C ASP A 428 14.34 25.54 7.38
N TYR A 429 13.03 25.60 7.11
CA TYR A 429 12.05 26.14 8.06
C TYR A 429 11.89 25.27 9.31
N LEU A 430 11.85 23.93 9.17
CA LEU A 430 11.81 22.99 10.29
C LEU A 430 13.02 23.12 11.21
N LYS A 431 14.23 23.30 10.65
CA LYS A 431 15.45 23.51 11.45
C LYS A 431 15.42 24.79 12.29
N GLU A 432 14.75 25.84 11.82
CA GLU A 432 14.56 27.08 12.60
C GLU A 432 13.43 26.95 13.63
N LEU A 433 12.36 26.21 13.31
CA LEU A 433 11.18 26.05 14.17
C LEU A 433 11.43 25.07 15.33
N ILE A 434 12.15 23.98 15.09
CA ILE A 434 12.29 22.86 16.05
C ILE A 434 13.54 23.02 16.95
N PRO A 435 13.37 23.07 18.29
CA PRO A 435 14.46 23.20 19.25
C PRO A 435 15.61 22.19 19.09
N SER A 436 16.85 22.66 19.18
CA SER A 436 18.08 21.85 18.91
C SER A 436 18.30 20.66 19.85
N ASN A 437 17.53 20.57 20.95
CA ASN A 437 17.52 19.45 21.89
C ASN A 437 16.61 18.28 21.48
N ILE A 438 15.77 18.43 20.45
CA ILE A 438 15.02 17.30 19.86
C ILE A 438 15.99 16.50 19.00
N LYS A 439 16.10 15.19 19.23
CA LYS A 439 17.11 14.31 18.62
C LYS A 439 16.56 13.06 17.93
N GLU A 440 15.25 12.87 18.00
CA GLU A 440 14.46 11.94 17.19
C GLU A 440 13.67 12.76 16.17
N ILE A 441 13.56 12.31 14.91
CA ILE A 441 12.81 13.04 13.89
C ILE A 441 11.31 13.08 14.20
N ASP A 442 10.73 11.96 14.63
CA ASP A 442 9.30 11.88 14.99
C ASP A 442 8.99 12.64 16.30
N GLY A 443 10.03 12.98 17.08
CA GLY A 443 9.93 13.93 18.18
C GLY A 443 9.48 15.35 17.77
N ILE A 444 9.47 15.66 16.47
CA ILE A 444 8.84 16.86 15.89
C ILE A 444 7.33 16.87 16.10
N GLU A 445 6.68 15.70 16.01
CA GLU A 445 5.21 15.58 16.07
C GLU A 445 4.66 15.86 17.48
N GLY A 446 5.52 15.77 18.49
CA GLY A 446 5.25 16.24 19.86
C GLY A 446 5.32 17.77 20.04
N ILE A 447 5.69 18.53 19.00
CA ILE A 447 5.81 20.00 19.02
C ILE A 447 4.89 20.65 17.98
N ILE A 448 4.85 20.12 16.76
CA ILE A 448 3.97 20.60 15.69
C ILE A 448 3.18 19.42 15.12
N GLN A 449 1.91 19.63 14.85
CA GLN A 449 1.09 18.67 14.13
C GLN A 449 1.18 18.99 12.63
N LEU A 450 1.59 18.00 11.84
CA LEU A 450 1.63 18.03 10.38
C LEU A 450 0.73 16.91 9.85
N LEU A 451 0.15 17.09 8.66
CA LEU A 451 -0.68 16.09 7.98
C LEU A 451 0.09 14.81 7.58
N TYR A 452 1.41 14.89 7.47
CA TYR A 452 2.28 13.78 7.06
C TYR A 452 3.28 13.46 8.17
N SER A 453 3.63 12.17 8.30
CA SER A 453 4.72 11.70 9.16
C SER A 453 6.01 12.42 8.79
N THR A 454 6.75 12.87 9.80
CA THR A 454 7.98 13.64 9.58
C THR A 454 9.13 12.76 9.09
N SER A 455 9.22 11.51 9.57
CA SER A 455 10.15 10.51 9.06
C SER A 455 9.84 10.12 7.60
N ASP A 456 8.57 9.89 7.26
CA ASP A 456 8.15 9.47 5.92
C ASP A 456 8.44 10.56 4.87
N TRP A 457 7.98 11.80 5.12
CA TRP A 457 8.28 12.93 4.24
C TRP A 457 9.79 13.20 4.11
N SER A 458 10.54 13.03 5.20
CA SER A 458 12.00 13.17 5.16
C SER A 458 12.67 12.10 4.30
N HIS A 459 12.16 10.87 4.32
CA HIS A 459 12.62 9.79 3.45
C HIS A 459 12.22 10.04 1.98
N ASP A 460 10.99 10.50 1.72
CA ASP A 460 10.54 10.93 0.39
C ASP A 460 11.48 11.99 -0.19
N LEU A 461 11.81 13.04 0.57
CA LEU A 461 12.77 14.06 0.13
C LEU A 461 14.14 13.43 -0.23
N ALA A 462 14.64 12.49 0.57
CA ALA A 462 15.85 11.76 0.21
C ALA A 462 15.70 10.90 -1.05
N ILE A 463 14.53 10.36 -1.38
CA ILE A 463 14.26 9.61 -2.62
C ILE A 463 14.15 10.56 -3.82
N TYR A 464 13.37 11.63 -3.72
CA TYR A 464 13.15 12.54 -4.84
C TYR A 464 14.38 13.41 -5.17
N LEU A 465 15.25 13.70 -4.20
CA LEU A 465 16.58 14.28 -4.48
C LEU A 465 17.48 13.32 -5.30
N HIS A 466 17.31 11.99 -5.17
CA HIS A 466 17.97 11.04 -6.08
C HIS A 466 17.35 11.09 -7.47
N ASN A 467 16.02 11.13 -7.58
CA ASN A 467 15.32 11.19 -8.86
C ASN A 467 15.67 12.47 -9.62
N ALA A 468 15.69 13.64 -8.96
CA ALA A 468 16.18 14.89 -9.54
C ALA A 468 17.65 14.79 -9.99
N GLY A 469 18.47 14.05 -9.23
CA GLY A 469 19.86 13.74 -9.57
C GLY A 469 20.08 12.96 -10.88
N LEU A 470 19.06 12.24 -11.37
CA LEU A 470 19.11 11.55 -12.67
C LEU A 470 19.10 12.55 -13.84
N GLU A 471 18.47 13.72 -13.66
CA GLU A 471 18.45 14.81 -14.64
C GLU A 471 19.56 15.84 -14.42
N ASP A 472 19.84 16.18 -13.15
CA ASP A 472 20.80 17.20 -12.75
C ASP A 472 21.65 16.70 -11.57
N ALA A 473 22.89 16.29 -11.89
CA ALA A 473 23.79 15.66 -10.92
C ALA A 473 24.15 16.53 -9.70
N GLU A 474 23.91 17.85 -9.72
CA GLU A 474 24.09 18.70 -8.53
C GLU A 474 23.14 18.28 -7.39
N TYR A 475 21.96 17.74 -7.72
CA TYR A 475 21.01 17.24 -6.73
C TYR A 475 21.55 16.06 -5.91
N TYR A 476 22.55 15.31 -6.40
CA TYR A 476 23.26 14.32 -5.57
C TYR A 476 24.15 14.98 -4.51
N HIS A 477 24.73 16.14 -4.79
CA HIS A 477 25.48 16.91 -3.78
C HIS A 477 24.54 17.53 -2.75
N ILE A 478 23.36 18.00 -3.18
CA ILE A 478 22.29 18.46 -2.29
C ILE A 478 21.77 17.30 -1.42
N ARG A 479 21.52 16.11 -2.00
CA ARG A 479 21.14 14.88 -1.27
C ARG A 479 22.15 14.52 -0.17
N ILE A 480 23.45 14.53 -0.50
CA ILE A 480 24.51 14.29 0.50
C ILE A 480 24.48 15.32 1.62
N LYS A 481 24.31 16.61 1.31
CA LYS A 481 24.21 17.67 2.32
C LYS A 481 23.00 17.46 3.21
N TYR A 482 21.81 17.26 2.62
CA TYR A 482 20.55 17.04 3.33
C TYR A 482 20.63 15.86 4.30
N ILE A 483 21.07 14.68 3.82
CA ILE A 483 21.15 13.48 4.67
C ILE A 483 22.16 13.66 5.81
N LEU A 484 23.29 14.34 5.57
CA LEU A 484 24.25 14.65 6.64
C LEU A 484 23.68 15.62 7.68
N GLU A 485 22.90 16.62 7.27
CA GLU A 485 22.19 17.50 8.19
C GLU A 485 21.16 16.74 9.02
N VAL A 486 20.38 15.85 8.39
CA VAL A 486 19.40 14.98 9.07
C VAL A 486 20.07 14.10 10.13
N LEU A 487 21.14 13.39 9.77
CA LEU A 487 21.85 12.47 10.68
C LEU A 487 22.56 13.19 11.84
N ASP A 488 23.04 14.42 11.65
CA ASP A 488 23.58 15.27 12.73
C ASP A 488 22.48 15.86 13.62
N ARG A 489 21.33 16.20 13.01
CA ARG A 489 20.20 16.84 13.68
C ARG A 489 19.42 15.86 14.55
N PHE A 490 19.21 14.63 14.07
CA PHE A 490 18.41 13.58 14.70
C PHE A 490 19.16 12.23 14.82
N PRO A 491 20.24 12.16 15.62
CA PRO A 491 21.06 10.96 15.79
C PRO A 491 20.41 9.86 16.64
N ASP A 492 19.32 10.18 17.36
CA ASP A 492 18.65 9.28 18.32
C ASP A 492 17.32 8.72 17.73
N SER A 493 17.01 9.01 16.46
CA SER A 493 15.86 8.45 15.72
C SER A 493 15.90 6.93 15.62
N ASP A 494 14.76 6.33 15.25
CA ASP A 494 14.63 4.88 15.02
C ASP A 494 15.71 4.28 14.09
N ASP A 495 16.13 3.05 14.42
CA ASP A 495 17.21 2.32 13.75
C ASP A 495 16.92 2.07 12.25
N ASP A 496 15.66 1.80 11.85
CA ASP A 496 15.31 1.61 10.43
C ASP A 496 15.39 2.93 9.66
N TYR A 497 14.98 4.05 10.28
CA TYR A 497 15.13 5.38 9.69
C TYR A 497 16.61 5.75 9.52
N LEU A 498 17.42 5.58 10.58
CA LEU A 498 18.86 5.84 10.54
C LEU A 498 19.59 4.91 9.55
N PHE A 499 19.21 3.63 9.49
CA PHE A 499 19.71 2.67 8.52
C PHE A 499 19.44 3.14 7.09
N ASN A 500 18.20 3.53 6.79
CA ASN A 500 17.79 3.97 5.45
C ASN A 500 18.50 5.25 5.01
N MET A 501 18.66 6.22 5.91
CA MET A 501 19.41 7.45 5.63
C MET A 501 20.90 7.16 5.39
N ASN A 502 21.56 6.33 6.20
CA ASN A 502 22.95 5.96 5.97
C ASN A 502 23.16 5.13 4.69
N ARG A 503 22.20 4.26 4.33
CA ARG A 503 22.16 3.53 3.06
C ARG A 503 22.08 4.50 1.87
N ALA A 504 21.10 5.41 1.88
CA ALA A 504 20.92 6.43 0.85
C ALA A 504 22.17 7.32 0.69
N LEU A 505 22.83 7.68 1.80
CA LEU A 505 24.09 8.42 1.78
C LEU A 505 25.21 7.62 1.09
N ALA A 506 25.39 6.35 1.44
CA ALA A 506 26.40 5.47 0.85
C ALA A 506 26.19 5.29 -0.66
N GLU A 507 24.97 5.02 -1.10
CA GLU A 507 24.56 4.94 -2.52
C GLU A 507 24.89 6.23 -3.27
N THR A 508 24.58 7.40 -2.67
CA THR A 508 24.84 8.69 -3.32
C THR A 508 26.34 8.96 -3.52
N TYR A 509 27.21 8.44 -2.64
CA TYR A 509 28.66 8.54 -2.86
C TYR A 509 29.14 7.73 -4.08
N PHE A 510 28.49 6.62 -4.44
CA PHE A 510 28.77 5.93 -5.72
C PHE A 510 28.31 6.74 -6.94
N LEU A 511 27.16 7.41 -6.84
CA LEU A 511 26.60 8.23 -7.93
C LEU A 511 27.50 9.42 -8.25
N VAL A 512 28.09 10.07 -7.23
CA VAL A 512 29.07 11.17 -7.43
C VAL A 512 30.52 10.70 -7.64
N GLY A 513 30.74 9.41 -7.94
CA GLY A 513 32.05 8.86 -8.27
C GLY A 513 33.05 8.75 -7.10
N LYS A 514 32.59 8.85 -5.85
CA LYS A 514 33.39 8.71 -4.62
C LYS A 514 33.23 7.30 -4.03
N GLU A 515 33.46 6.30 -4.88
CA GLU A 515 33.14 4.89 -4.65
C GLU A 515 33.79 4.33 -3.37
N GLU A 516 35.06 4.67 -3.10
CA GLU A 516 35.77 4.26 -1.88
C GLU A 516 35.03 4.69 -0.60
N LYS A 517 34.47 5.91 -0.59
CA LYS A 517 33.72 6.45 0.56
C LYS A 517 32.34 5.80 0.69
N GLY A 518 31.68 5.51 -0.43
CA GLY A 518 30.44 4.74 -0.44
C GLY A 518 30.64 3.33 0.12
N GLU A 519 31.71 2.64 -0.32
CA GLU A 519 32.05 1.30 0.19
C GLU A 519 32.45 1.30 1.68
N GLU A 520 33.16 2.34 2.15
CA GLU A 520 33.46 2.51 3.58
C GLU A 520 32.18 2.67 4.42
N LEU A 521 31.22 3.48 3.96
CA LEU A 521 29.94 3.69 4.64
C LEU A 521 29.09 2.41 4.67
N PHE A 522 28.99 1.68 3.55
CA PHE A 522 28.32 0.39 3.55
C PHE A 522 28.98 -0.64 4.46
N LYS A 523 30.32 -0.68 4.55
CA LYS A 523 31.02 -1.58 5.48
C LYS A 523 30.66 -1.26 6.93
N LYS A 524 30.64 0.02 7.31
CA LYS A 524 30.20 0.46 8.65
C LYS A 524 28.73 0.11 8.90
N LEU A 525 27.86 0.31 7.91
CA LEU A 525 26.44 -0.04 8.00
C LEU A 525 26.24 -1.54 8.20
N ILE A 526 27.00 -2.38 7.48
CA ILE A 526 27.01 -3.85 7.62
C ILE A 526 27.65 -4.30 8.94
N GLU A 527 28.65 -3.59 9.45
CA GLU A 527 29.27 -3.88 10.75
C GLU A 527 28.33 -3.58 11.92
N TYR A 528 27.50 -2.53 11.80
CA TYR A 528 26.52 -2.13 12.80
C TYR A 528 25.22 -2.96 12.73
N TYR A 529 24.73 -3.24 11.51
CA TYR A 529 23.52 -4.03 11.26
C TYR A 529 23.83 -5.33 10.49
N PRO A 530 24.62 -6.27 11.07
CA PRO A 530 25.11 -7.47 10.36
C PRO A 530 24.03 -8.48 10.01
N GLU A 531 22.86 -8.40 10.63
CA GLU A 531 21.71 -9.26 10.36
C GLU A 531 20.68 -8.61 9.42
N HIS A 532 20.91 -7.37 8.94
CA HIS A 532 20.00 -6.68 8.04
C HIS A 532 20.42 -6.86 6.56
N SER A 533 19.59 -7.51 5.75
CA SER A 533 19.97 -7.93 4.39
C SER A 533 20.26 -6.76 3.45
N TRP A 534 19.57 -5.63 3.62
CA TRP A 534 19.66 -4.48 2.73
C TRP A 534 21.04 -3.82 2.70
N GLY A 535 21.86 -3.96 3.75
CA GLY A 535 23.24 -3.46 3.73
C GLY A 535 24.09 -4.19 2.69
N TYR A 536 23.96 -5.52 2.65
CA TYR A 536 24.60 -6.38 1.66
C TYR A 536 23.96 -6.23 0.27
N ILE A 537 22.62 -6.10 0.18
CA ILE A 537 21.93 -5.92 -1.10
C ILE A 537 22.37 -4.61 -1.77
N SER A 538 22.21 -3.47 -1.11
CA SER A 538 22.54 -2.17 -1.70
C SER A 538 24.03 -2.03 -2.04
N LEU A 539 24.94 -2.62 -1.25
CA LEU A 539 26.37 -2.66 -1.60
C LEU A 539 26.66 -3.58 -2.80
N GLY A 540 26.04 -4.77 -2.85
CA GLY A 540 26.21 -5.71 -3.97
C GLY A 540 25.64 -5.16 -5.27
N ASP A 541 24.51 -4.47 -5.21
CA ASP A 541 23.83 -3.85 -6.35
C ASP A 541 24.72 -2.80 -7.06
N GLN A 542 25.62 -2.10 -6.33
CA GLN A 542 26.61 -1.17 -6.94
C GLN A 542 27.57 -1.84 -7.94
N TYR A 543 27.74 -3.16 -7.82
CA TYR A 543 28.62 -4.00 -8.65
C TYR A 543 27.86 -4.97 -9.56
N ALA A 544 26.53 -5.04 -9.44
CA ALA A 544 25.70 -6.05 -10.11
C ALA A 544 25.25 -5.65 -11.53
N ASP A 545 25.08 -4.35 -11.80
CA ASP A 545 24.63 -3.86 -13.12
C ASP A 545 25.67 -4.12 -14.22
N ILE A 546 25.30 -4.96 -15.20
CA ILE A 546 26.14 -5.37 -16.34
C ILE A 546 26.55 -4.24 -17.28
N ASP A 547 25.79 -3.13 -17.32
CA ASP A 547 26.05 -2.00 -18.20
C ASP A 547 26.86 -0.89 -17.49
N SER A 548 27.01 -0.99 -16.17
CA SER A 548 27.86 -0.13 -15.35
C SER A 548 29.35 -0.44 -15.54
N LYS A 549 30.18 0.62 -15.54
CA LYS A 549 31.65 0.49 -15.50
C LYS A 549 32.17 -0.18 -14.22
N ARG A 550 31.35 -0.24 -13.17
CA ARG A 550 31.66 -0.93 -11.90
C ARG A 550 31.37 -2.43 -11.94
N TYR A 551 30.78 -2.98 -13.01
CA TYR A 551 30.33 -4.37 -13.03
C TYR A 551 31.41 -5.37 -12.60
N ASP A 552 31.18 -6.02 -11.46
CA ASP A 552 32.00 -7.12 -10.95
C ASP A 552 31.09 -8.19 -10.35
N TYR A 553 30.79 -9.17 -11.20
CA TYR A 553 29.98 -10.35 -10.85
C TYR A 553 30.50 -11.10 -9.62
N GLU A 554 31.82 -11.28 -9.47
CA GLU A 554 32.35 -12.07 -8.35
C GLU A 554 32.28 -11.25 -7.05
N LYS A 555 32.57 -9.94 -7.13
CA LYS A 555 32.40 -9.02 -6.00
C LYS A 555 30.94 -8.95 -5.55
N ALA A 556 30.00 -8.62 -6.45
CA ALA A 556 28.57 -8.56 -6.16
C ALA A 556 28.05 -9.87 -5.53
N LYS A 557 28.38 -11.01 -6.15
CA LYS A 557 27.99 -12.34 -5.64
C LYS A 557 28.57 -12.61 -4.25
N SER A 558 29.84 -12.30 -4.02
CA SER A 558 30.48 -12.51 -2.71
C SER A 558 29.85 -11.66 -1.60
N ILE A 559 29.38 -10.45 -1.92
CA ILE A 559 28.68 -9.56 -0.96
C ILE A 559 27.31 -10.15 -0.58
N TYR A 560 26.50 -10.58 -1.56
CA TYR A 560 25.21 -11.22 -1.27
C TYR A 560 25.39 -12.54 -0.48
N GLN A 561 26.41 -13.34 -0.85
CA GLN A 561 26.76 -14.57 -0.13
C GLN A 561 27.26 -14.29 1.30
N LEU A 562 27.97 -13.18 1.53
CA LEU A 562 28.36 -12.76 2.88
C LEU A 562 27.13 -12.49 3.75
N GLY A 563 26.10 -11.82 3.21
CA GLY A 563 24.82 -11.63 3.90
C GLY A 563 24.13 -12.95 4.27
N LEU A 564 24.07 -13.91 3.33
CA LEU A 564 23.53 -15.25 3.61
C LEU A 564 24.34 -16.01 4.67
N ASN A 565 25.68 -15.95 4.61
CA ASN A 565 26.56 -16.56 5.60
C ASN A 565 26.43 -15.92 6.99
N LYS A 566 26.08 -14.64 7.03
CA LYS A 566 25.75 -13.87 8.24
C LYS A 566 24.30 -14.07 8.69
N LYS A 567 23.51 -14.90 7.98
CA LYS A 567 22.09 -15.17 8.20
C LYS A 567 21.17 -13.95 8.09
N ALA A 568 21.62 -12.89 7.42
CA ALA A 568 20.90 -11.63 7.34
C ALA A 568 19.50 -11.78 6.73
N LEU A 569 18.53 -11.10 7.31
CA LEU A 569 17.10 -11.18 7.00
C LEU A 569 16.61 -9.95 6.23
N PRO A 570 15.63 -10.11 5.31
CA PRO A 570 15.12 -11.38 4.78
C PRO A 570 16.12 -12.09 3.84
N LYS A 571 16.36 -13.39 4.05
CA LYS A 571 17.27 -14.23 3.23
C LYS A 571 16.78 -14.41 1.77
N LYS A 572 15.47 -14.29 1.56
CA LYS A 572 14.81 -14.43 0.24
C LYS A 572 15.37 -13.43 -0.76
N ASP A 573 15.57 -12.19 -0.34
CA ASP A 573 15.95 -11.09 -1.24
C ASP A 573 17.41 -11.22 -1.69
N LEU A 574 18.31 -11.60 -0.77
CA LEU A 574 19.69 -11.98 -1.11
C LEU A 574 19.74 -13.15 -2.11
N SER A 575 18.89 -14.15 -1.91
CA SER A 575 18.80 -15.32 -2.80
C SER A 575 18.26 -14.95 -4.18
N LEU A 576 17.27 -14.04 -4.25
CA LEU A 576 16.74 -13.49 -5.50
C LEU A 576 17.79 -12.65 -6.24
N ARG A 577 18.56 -11.80 -5.53
CA ARG A 577 19.67 -11.02 -6.12
C ARG A 577 20.75 -11.92 -6.71
N ILE A 578 21.18 -12.97 -6.00
CA ILE A 578 22.12 -13.96 -6.54
C ILE A 578 21.56 -14.65 -7.79
N LYS A 579 20.30 -15.11 -7.76
CA LYS A 579 19.65 -15.77 -8.90
C LYS A 579 19.55 -14.83 -10.12
N SER A 580 19.22 -13.56 -9.90
CA SER A 580 19.18 -12.55 -10.97
C SER A 580 20.58 -12.34 -11.57
N LEU A 581 21.58 -12.07 -10.73
CA LEU A 581 22.97 -11.87 -11.15
C LEU A 581 23.54 -13.07 -11.94
N GLU A 582 23.19 -14.30 -11.55
CA GLU A 582 23.57 -15.52 -12.29
C GLU A 582 22.87 -15.62 -13.66
N ASN A 583 21.59 -15.25 -13.75
CA ASN A 583 20.87 -15.25 -15.02
C ASN A 583 21.41 -14.19 -15.98
N GLU A 584 21.74 -12.99 -15.48
CA GLU A 584 22.38 -11.94 -16.27
C GLU A 584 23.77 -12.36 -16.74
N LYS A 585 24.56 -13.02 -15.88
CA LYS A 585 25.86 -13.58 -16.26
C LYS A 585 25.74 -14.63 -17.37
N LYS A 586 24.72 -15.50 -17.32
CA LYS A 586 24.41 -16.47 -18.38
C LYS A 586 24.07 -15.74 -19.68
N GLY A 587 23.17 -14.75 -19.64
CA GLY A 587 22.80 -13.92 -20.79
C GLY A 587 24.00 -13.23 -21.44
N LEU A 588 24.89 -12.65 -20.62
CA LEU A 588 26.13 -12.02 -21.09
C LEU A 588 27.10 -13.02 -21.76
N ASN A 589 27.19 -14.25 -21.25
CA ASN A 589 28.00 -15.31 -21.85
C ASN A 589 27.40 -15.81 -23.18
N VAL A 590 26.07 -15.94 -23.27
CA VAL A 590 25.36 -16.24 -24.52
C VAL A 590 25.60 -15.12 -25.55
N ARG A 591 25.44 -13.85 -25.16
CA ARG A 591 25.75 -12.67 -25.99
C ARG A 591 27.17 -12.72 -26.55
N LYS A 592 28.18 -12.93 -25.69
CA LYS A 592 29.59 -13.03 -26.10
C LYS A 592 29.83 -14.19 -27.06
N THR A 593 29.20 -15.34 -26.84
CA THR A 593 29.29 -16.52 -27.71
C THR A 593 28.69 -16.24 -29.09
N LEU A 594 27.47 -15.70 -29.14
CA LEU A 594 26.76 -15.35 -30.37
C LEU A 594 27.51 -14.29 -31.18
N ILE A 595 28.01 -13.24 -30.52
CA ILE A 595 28.85 -12.20 -31.14
C ILE A 595 30.14 -12.79 -31.72
N THR A 596 30.79 -13.72 -31.01
CA THR A 596 32.04 -14.36 -31.47
C THR A 596 31.78 -15.27 -32.66
N ARG A 597 30.72 -16.09 -32.60
CA ARG A 597 30.24 -16.93 -33.70
C ARG A 597 29.92 -16.10 -34.95
N TYR A 598 29.11 -15.04 -34.80
CA TYR A 598 28.74 -14.14 -35.90
C TYR A 598 29.95 -13.40 -36.49
N ARG A 599 30.87 -12.88 -35.66
CA ARG A 599 32.14 -12.29 -36.13
C ARG A 599 32.96 -13.28 -36.96
N SER A 600 32.95 -14.55 -36.58
CA SER A 600 33.69 -15.61 -37.27
C SER A 600 33.05 -15.90 -38.65
N SER A 601 31.72 -15.87 -38.73
CA SER A 601 30.96 -15.95 -39.99
C SER A 601 31.24 -14.75 -40.91
N LEU A 602 31.11 -13.51 -40.40
CA LEU A 602 31.41 -12.30 -41.19
C LEU A 602 32.86 -12.23 -41.69
N SER A 603 33.80 -12.86 -40.99
CA SER A 603 35.21 -12.94 -41.40
C SER A 603 35.44 -13.95 -42.55
N GLN A 604 34.46 -14.80 -42.86
CA GLN A 604 34.46 -15.69 -44.03
C GLN A 604 33.79 -15.02 -45.25
N GLU A 605 32.95 -14.01 -45.03
CA GLU A 605 32.45 -13.13 -46.09
C GLU A 605 33.53 -12.11 -46.50
N LYS A 606 33.55 -11.72 -47.79
CA LYS A 606 34.55 -10.77 -48.34
C LYS A 606 34.21 -9.30 -48.03
N LEU A 607 33.91 -9.01 -46.77
CA LEU A 607 33.60 -7.66 -46.29
C LEU A 607 34.88 -6.92 -45.84
N ASP A 608 34.90 -5.60 -45.98
CA ASP A 608 35.96 -4.79 -45.40
C ASP A 608 35.79 -4.58 -43.88
N LYS A 609 36.84 -4.08 -43.22
CA LYS A 609 36.86 -3.90 -41.76
C LYS A 609 35.76 -2.96 -41.25
N ASN A 610 35.38 -1.94 -42.01
CA ASN A 610 34.40 -0.95 -41.59
C ASN A 610 32.98 -1.54 -41.69
N GLY A 611 32.69 -2.26 -42.78
CA GLY A 611 31.46 -3.03 -42.94
C GLY A 611 31.28 -4.09 -41.85
N ILE A 612 32.35 -4.81 -41.48
CA ILE A 612 32.31 -5.76 -40.35
C ILE A 612 32.03 -5.02 -39.03
N GLN A 613 32.63 -3.86 -38.79
CA GLN A 613 32.45 -3.13 -37.53
C GLN A 613 31.03 -2.56 -37.36
N ALA A 614 30.42 -1.99 -38.40
CA ALA A 614 29.06 -1.46 -38.35
C ALA A 614 28.03 -2.56 -38.02
N LYS A 615 28.07 -3.68 -38.77
CA LYS A 615 27.21 -4.86 -38.54
C LYS A 615 27.34 -5.43 -37.12
N MET A 616 28.57 -5.43 -36.58
CA MET A 616 28.85 -5.88 -35.23
C MET A 616 28.25 -4.96 -34.16
N GLU A 617 28.19 -3.64 -34.39
CA GLU A 617 27.56 -2.71 -33.43
C GLU A 617 26.04 -2.83 -33.46
N HIS A 618 25.44 -2.92 -34.65
CA HIS A 618 24.01 -3.22 -34.82
C HIS A 618 23.58 -4.47 -34.04
N ILE A 619 24.31 -5.58 -34.18
CA ILE A 619 23.97 -6.83 -33.48
C ILE A 619 24.30 -6.79 -31.99
N LYS A 620 25.30 -6.02 -31.54
CA LYS A 620 25.47 -5.75 -30.10
C LYS A 620 24.26 -5.02 -29.52
N ASN A 621 23.75 -4.01 -30.23
CA ASN A 621 22.62 -3.20 -29.77
C ASN A 621 21.35 -4.07 -29.73
N PHE A 622 21.08 -4.81 -30.81
CA PHE A 622 20.00 -5.80 -30.85
C PHE A 622 20.10 -6.83 -29.72
N LEU A 623 21.27 -7.43 -29.48
CA LEU A 623 21.45 -8.42 -28.40
C LEU A 623 21.37 -7.80 -27.00
N SER A 624 21.71 -6.52 -26.82
CA SER A 624 21.50 -5.81 -25.54
C SER A 624 20.01 -5.61 -25.30
N TYR A 625 19.30 -5.09 -26.30
CA TYR A 625 17.86 -4.90 -26.28
C TYR A 625 17.12 -6.21 -26.02
N VAL A 626 17.46 -7.27 -26.76
CA VAL A 626 16.88 -8.61 -26.57
C VAL A 626 17.13 -9.10 -25.14
N ILE A 627 18.34 -9.00 -24.57
CA ILE A 627 18.60 -9.42 -23.18
C ILE A 627 17.84 -8.56 -22.17
N PHE A 628 17.75 -7.25 -22.38
CA PHE A 628 17.01 -6.32 -21.54
C PHE A 628 15.52 -6.66 -21.53
N THR A 629 14.89 -6.80 -22.69
CA THR A 629 13.48 -7.20 -22.84
C THR A 629 13.23 -8.62 -22.33
N LEU A 630 14.21 -9.53 -22.46
CA LEU A 630 14.14 -10.91 -21.94
C LEU A 630 14.38 -11.03 -20.43
N ARG A 631 14.84 -9.99 -19.71
CA ARG A 631 14.79 -9.99 -18.24
C ARG A 631 13.35 -10.22 -17.73
N MET A 632 12.33 -9.95 -18.57
CA MET A 632 10.91 -10.07 -18.24
C MET A 632 10.24 -11.39 -18.68
N ILE A 633 10.77 -12.16 -19.66
CA ILE A 633 10.05 -13.30 -20.28
C ILE A 633 10.99 -14.48 -20.61
N ASN A 634 10.49 -15.71 -20.42
CA ASN A 634 11.24 -16.94 -20.69
C ASN A 634 11.59 -17.12 -22.19
N PHE A 635 12.89 -17.25 -22.47
CA PHE A 635 13.50 -17.23 -23.81
C PHE A 635 12.98 -18.32 -24.76
N GLU A 636 12.69 -19.52 -24.25
CA GLU A 636 12.32 -20.69 -25.06
C GLU A 636 11.01 -20.46 -25.82
N LYS A 637 10.02 -19.79 -25.21
CA LYS A 637 8.73 -19.47 -25.84
C LYS A 637 8.82 -18.41 -26.94
N ILE A 638 9.84 -17.54 -26.90
CA ILE A 638 9.98 -16.44 -27.87
C ILE A 638 10.54 -16.94 -29.21
N LEU A 639 11.39 -17.96 -29.18
CA LEU A 639 11.88 -18.62 -30.39
C LEU A 639 10.77 -19.34 -31.18
N GLU A 640 9.69 -19.75 -30.51
CA GLU A 640 8.51 -20.36 -31.13
C GLU A 640 7.55 -19.35 -31.78
N LEU A 641 7.64 -18.06 -31.44
CA LEU A 641 6.63 -17.05 -31.77
C LEU A 641 7.05 -16.02 -32.84
N LEU A 642 8.34 -15.91 -33.17
CA LEU A 642 8.84 -14.83 -34.03
C LEU A 642 9.03 -15.25 -35.49
N GLU A 643 8.05 -14.96 -36.36
CA GLU A 643 8.31 -15.00 -37.80
C GLU A 643 9.17 -13.78 -38.25
N PRO A 644 10.01 -13.91 -39.30
CA PRO A 644 10.89 -12.83 -39.78
C PRO A 644 10.19 -11.53 -40.22
N LYS A 645 8.87 -11.55 -40.39
CA LYS A 645 8.05 -10.38 -40.74
C LYS A 645 7.74 -9.51 -39.51
N ASP A 646 7.51 -10.14 -38.35
CA ASP A 646 7.04 -9.48 -37.13
C ASP A 646 8.20 -8.78 -36.42
N ILE A 647 9.38 -9.39 -36.47
CA ILE A 647 10.67 -8.78 -36.07
C ILE A 647 10.91 -7.45 -36.80
N ARG A 648 10.51 -7.36 -38.07
CA ARG A 648 10.65 -6.13 -38.89
C ARG A 648 9.72 -5.01 -38.44
N ILE A 649 8.49 -5.35 -38.06
CA ILE A 649 7.47 -4.39 -37.63
C ILE A 649 7.78 -3.90 -36.20
N PHE A 650 8.13 -4.83 -35.30
CA PHE A 650 8.42 -4.55 -33.90
C PHE A 650 9.66 -3.66 -33.72
N LEU A 651 10.75 -3.94 -34.47
CA LEU A 651 11.97 -3.15 -34.41
C LEU A 651 11.86 -1.82 -35.18
N GLY A 652 11.06 -1.75 -36.25
CA GLY A 652 10.91 -0.53 -37.03
C GLY A 652 10.39 0.65 -36.21
N THR A 653 9.32 0.44 -35.44
CA THR A 653 8.69 1.50 -34.64
C THR A 653 9.56 1.91 -33.44
N TRP A 654 10.10 0.93 -32.71
CA TRP A 654 10.81 1.19 -31.44
C TRP A 654 12.20 1.83 -31.65
N VAL A 655 12.93 1.38 -32.67
CA VAL A 655 14.31 1.85 -32.94
C VAL A 655 14.31 3.29 -33.48
N ILE A 656 13.24 3.71 -34.17
CA ILE A 656 13.01 5.11 -34.58
C ILE A 656 12.65 5.98 -33.37
N GLN A 657 11.78 5.51 -32.46
CA GLN A 657 11.39 6.27 -31.26
C GLN A 657 12.55 6.59 -30.30
N HIS A 658 13.64 5.83 -30.35
CA HIS A 658 14.81 5.98 -29.48
C HIS A 658 16.08 6.41 -30.24
N GLU A 659 15.93 6.96 -31.45
CA GLU A 659 17.00 7.52 -32.30
C GLU A 659 18.19 6.58 -32.64
N TYR A 660 18.04 5.26 -32.45
CA TYR A 660 19.14 4.29 -32.63
C TYR A 660 19.56 4.08 -34.10
N VAL A 661 18.72 4.43 -35.07
CA VAL A 661 19.11 4.67 -36.47
C VAL A 661 18.41 5.91 -37.01
N SER A 662 19.13 6.67 -37.82
CA SER A 662 18.77 8.02 -38.28
C SER A 662 18.16 8.05 -39.67
N SER A 663 18.20 6.92 -40.39
CA SER A 663 17.73 6.83 -41.78
C SER A 663 17.11 5.48 -42.13
N GLU A 664 16.22 5.49 -43.12
CA GLU A 664 15.59 4.29 -43.69
C GLU A 664 16.65 3.30 -44.21
N THR A 665 17.78 3.78 -44.74
CA THR A 665 18.89 2.93 -45.22
C THR A 665 19.56 2.18 -44.07
N GLU A 666 19.87 2.86 -42.96
CA GLU A 666 20.43 2.23 -41.76
C GLU A 666 19.45 1.20 -41.16
N LEU A 667 18.15 1.52 -41.11
CA LEU A 667 17.10 0.59 -40.68
C LEU A 667 17.01 -0.65 -41.58
N ILE A 668 17.13 -0.47 -42.90
CA ILE A 668 17.16 -1.56 -43.88
C ILE A 668 18.38 -2.46 -43.67
N ASP A 669 19.56 -1.88 -43.40
CA ASP A 669 20.79 -2.65 -43.15
C ASP A 669 20.77 -3.35 -41.78
N TYR A 670 20.25 -2.69 -40.73
CA TYR A 670 19.94 -3.29 -39.43
C TYR A 670 19.03 -4.52 -39.59
N CYS A 671 17.95 -4.40 -40.39
CA CYS A 671 17.07 -5.53 -40.71
C CYS A 671 17.77 -6.66 -41.50
N LYS A 672 18.73 -6.35 -42.37
CA LYS A 672 19.52 -7.38 -43.10
C LYS A 672 20.46 -8.11 -42.15
N ASP A 673 21.12 -7.39 -41.25
CA ASP A 673 22.07 -7.93 -40.27
C ASP A 673 21.37 -8.88 -39.31
N ILE A 674 20.20 -8.47 -38.79
CA ILE A 674 19.33 -9.31 -37.95
C ILE A 674 18.87 -10.55 -38.71
N LYS A 675 18.42 -10.41 -39.97
CA LYS A 675 18.04 -11.57 -40.79
C LYS A 675 19.20 -12.54 -41.00
N ALA A 676 20.41 -12.04 -41.27
CA ALA A 676 21.61 -12.87 -41.43
C ALA A 676 21.99 -13.58 -40.13
N PHE A 677 21.88 -12.89 -38.99
CA PHE A 677 22.14 -13.44 -37.66
C PHE A 677 21.14 -14.53 -37.26
N LEU A 678 19.84 -14.31 -37.51
CA LEU A 678 18.80 -15.31 -37.28
C LEU A 678 18.96 -16.54 -38.18
N LEU A 679 19.24 -16.34 -39.48
CA LEU A 679 19.55 -17.44 -40.40
C LEU A 679 20.79 -18.22 -39.96
N TYR A 680 21.80 -17.55 -39.42
CA TYR A 680 22.99 -18.20 -38.88
C TYR A 680 22.65 -19.06 -37.64
N ILE A 681 21.88 -18.54 -36.67
CA ILE A 681 21.41 -19.31 -35.50
C ILE A 681 20.57 -20.53 -35.93
N LEU A 682 19.65 -20.35 -36.88
CA LEU A 682 18.74 -21.39 -37.37
C LEU A 682 19.41 -22.38 -38.35
N SER A 683 20.70 -22.21 -38.68
CA SER A 683 21.43 -23.09 -39.61
C SER A 683 22.25 -24.20 -38.94
N ASP A 684 22.25 -24.27 -37.60
CA ASP A 684 23.06 -25.20 -36.79
C ASP A 684 22.39 -26.59 -36.61
N ASP A 685 21.55 -27.01 -37.58
CA ASP A 685 20.97 -28.35 -37.65
C ASP A 685 21.94 -29.28 -38.42
N ARG A 686 23.03 -29.70 -37.74
CA ARG A 686 23.95 -30.74 -38.23
C ARG A 686 24.84 -31.40 -37.16
#